data_AF-A0A6J2WAM2-F1
#
_entry.id   AF-A0A6J2WAM2-F1
#
_cell.length_a   1.000
_cell.length_b   1.000
_cell.length_c   1.000
_cell.angle_alpha   90.00
_cell.angle_beta   90.00
_cell.angle_gamma   90.00
#
_symmetry.space_group_name_H-M   'P 1'
#
loop_
_entity.id
_entity.type
_entity.pdbx_description
1 polymer ?
#
loop_
_entity_poly.entity_id
_entity_poly.type
_entity_poly.pdbx_seq_one_letter_code
_entity_poly.pdbx_strand_id
1 'polypeptide(L)'
;MLFIFDGFDESRLQLNIPEKLCDVTKTSSVNTLISNLIKGNILPSALIWITSRPAAANQIPSQFISRVTEVQGFSDSQKEEYFRKRVSDESQANRIISHIKASVSLHIMCHIPVFCWISATVLQEMLHRDNVKEIPKTLTEMYTHFLLIQTKMKKQKYEERVETDSKNLLESSKEIFLKLATLAFNQLLRGNVMFYEEDLRECGIDVSEATVYSGICTEIFKEESVLRQKKVHCFVHLSVQEFFAALYVFYCYVNKNMEALEYFLQRDTRYNDYYFSHEFGKLLKGAVDKSLESKDGHLDLFVRFLHGISLESNQKLLQGLLTHTQNNQESIKEISRYIKGLNKDGVPPERWINLLHCLTEMNDHSLHKEIQAFVKSENYRTKLSLAHCTALAYMFLMSEEVLDEFDLKKYKTSDEGRRRLLPAVRCCRKALLRDYKLTQQSCETIASALKSVNCPLRELDLSNTGLQDSGVTMLCAALKNPNCQLETLRLRDCNLTQQSCETIASALTSVNCPLRELDLSNTGLQDSGVTMLCAALKNPNCQLEILRLVLCKLTEQSCSSIASVLQSVNCPLRELDLSNNDLQDSGVKFLCVGLKNPHCKLEILRLALCKLTEQSCSSIASVLQSVNCPLRELDLSNNDLQDSGVNFLCVGLKNPRCKLEILRLSGCLVTDEGCSSLASALSSNPSHLRELDLSYNHPGDSGVKRLSTQMNQHCRLKSVHVDHGGEFRIKPGLRKYACDLTLDPNTVNTRLSLSEGNRTVTLGENQSYPDHPERFDEYYQVMCRESLTGRCYWETERSGDNVDISVTYKGIRRKGNSDDCGFGLNEKSWSLCCHGNSYFARHNKQETVIPHHPSHTHRVGVYLDWSSGTVSFYSVSSDTHTLTHIHTFHCTFTEPLYAGAPPYWGVTLRMCANGTLSVERHYGNGGGVTLRSRTSLYRCTGIGSFMPGVANVVPVGTTSV
;
A
#
# COMPACT_ATOMS: atom_id res chain seq x y z
N MET A 1 -24.25 -15.19 -39.16
CA MET A 1 -23.89 -13.96 -39.90
C MET A 1 -23.07 -13.09 -38.96
N LEU A 2 -21.94 -12.53 -39.42
CA LEU A 2 -21.10 -11.64 -38.63
C LEU A 2 -21.02 -10.29 -39.34
N PHE A 3 -21.37 -9.21 -38.64
CA PHE A 3 -21.13 -7.84 -39.07
C PHE A 3 -19.88 -7.32 -38.37
N ILE A 4 -18.94 -6.77 -39.13
CA ILE A 4 -17.76 -6.10 -38.59
C ILE A 4 -17.89 -4.61 -38.91
N PHE A 5 -18.04 -3.80 -37.85
CA PHE A 5 -18.01 -2.34 -37.93
C PHE A 5 -16.65 -1.87 -37.46
N ASP A 6 -15.77 -1.61 -38.41
CA ASP A 6 -14.43 -1.07 -38.13
C ASP A 6 -14.52 0.46 -37.98
N GLY A 7 -13.97 1.04 -36.91
CA GLY A 7 -13.89 2.49 -36.70
C GLY A 7 -15.22 3.13 -36.26
N PHE A 8 -15.87 2.64 -35.20
CA PHE A 8 -17.16 3.23 -34.76
C PHE A 8 -17.07 4.71 -34.39
N ASP A 9 -15.95 5.16 -33.85
CA ASP A 9 -15.67 6.57 -33.54
C ASP A 9 -15.51 7.47 -34.77
N GLU A 10 -15.29 6.86 -35.93
CA GLU A 10 -15.20 7.55 -37.23
C GLU A 10 -16.59 7.77 -37.83
N SER A 11 -17.58 7.06 -37.29
CA SER A 11 -18.96 7.15 -37.71
C SER A 11 -19.65 8.26 -36.88
N ARG A 12 -20.20 9.29 -37.53
CA ARG A 12 -21.04 10.32 -36.86
C ARG A 12 -22.42 9.75 -36.42
N LEU A 13 -22.48 8.47 -36.08
CA LEU A 13 -23.69 7.72 -35.78
C LEU A 13 -24.17 8.04 -34.36
N GLN A 14 -25.47 8.29 -34.23
CA GLN A 14 -26.13 8.50 -32.94
C GLN A 14 -26.99 7.28 -32.61
N LEU A 15 -26.59 6.49 -31.61
CA LEU A 15 -27.27 5.24 -31.23
C LEU A 15 -28.59 5.44 -30.46
N ASN A 16 -28.91 6.68 -30.07
CA ASN A 16 -30.12 7.04 -29.33
C ASN A 16 -31.32 7.39 -30.22
N ILE A 17 -31.62 6.54 -31.21
CA ILE A 17 -32.85 6.69 -32.01
C ILE A 17 -34.00 5.86 -31.37
N PRO A 18 -35.15 6.48 -31.04
CA PRO A 18 -36.30 5.78 -30.44
C PRO A 18 -37.07 4.88 -31.43
N GLU A 19 -36.78 4.96 -32.72
CA GLU A 19 -37.48 4.24 -33.78
C GLU A 19 -37.11 2.74 -33.82
N LYS A 20 -38.12 1.88 -33.58
CA LYS A 20 -38.00 0.41 -33.63
C LYS A 20 -38.29 -0.11 -35.03
N LEU A 21 -37.30 -0.72 -35.66
CA LEU A 21 -37.41 -1.36 -36.97
C LEU A 21 -37.29 -2.88 -36.78
N CYS A 22 -38.30 -3.65 -37.20
CA CYS A 22 -38.29 -5.13 -37.11
C CYS A 22 -38.28 -5.82 -38.48
N ASP A 23 -38.63 -5.08 -39.54
CA ASP A 23 -38.73 -5.61 -40.90
C ASP A 23 -37.41 -5.37 -41.66
N VAL A 24 -36.77 -6.47 -42.07
CA VAL A 24 -35.50 -6.46 -42.82
C VAL A 24 -35.64 -5.95 -44.25
N THR A 25 -36.85 -5.88 -44.79
CA THR A 25 -37.13 -5.40 -46.16
C THR A 25 -37.42 -3.89 -46.22
N LYS A 26 -37.66 -3.26 -45.06
CA LYS A 26 -38.02 -1.84 -44.97
C LYS A 26 -36.77 -0.95 -45.10
N THR A 27 -36.79 -0.05 -46.07
CA THR A 27 -35.75 0.98 -46.26
C THR A 27 -35.73 1.97 -45.10
N SER A 28 -34.54 2.27 -44.58
CA SER A 28 -34.34 3.24 -43.49
C SER A 28 -32.93 3.86 -43.57
N SER A 29 -32.63 4.81 -42.69
CA SER A 29 -31.30 5.43 -42.59
C SER A 29 -30.27 4.43 -42.07
N VAL A 30 -28.99 4.59 -42.45
CA VAL A 30 -27.88 3.74 -41.95
C VAL A 30 -27.80 3.78 -40.42
N ASN A 31 -28.01 4.97 -39.83
CA ASN A 31 -28.00 5.13 -38.38
C ASN A 31 -29.13 4.36 -37.69
N THR A 32 -30.34 4.39 -38.27
CA THR A 32 -31.50 3.63 -37.78
C THR A 32 -31.26 2.11 -37.93
N LEU A 33 -30.67 1.67 -39.05
CA LEU A 33 -30.36 0.26 -39.30
C LEU A 33 -29.32 -0.28 -38.32
N ILE A 34 -28.17 0.39 -38.18
CA ILE A 34 -27.10 -0.05 -37.26
C ILE A 34 -27.60 -0.04 -35.81
N SER A 35 -28.35 0.99 -35.41
CA SER A 35 -28.95 1.05 -34.07
C SER A 35 -29.91 -0.13 -33.81
N ASN A 36 -30.76 -0.49 -34.77
CA ASN A 36 -31.69 -1.61 -34.62
C ASN A 36 -31.00 -2.98 -34.73
N LEU A 37 -29.88 -3.08 -35.45
CA LEU A 37 -29.05 -4.27 -35.50
C LEU A 37 -28.34 -4.51 -34.15
N ILE A 38 -27.73 -3.48 -33.56
CA ILE A 38 -27.08 -3.55 -32.23
C ILE A 38 -28.11 -3.86 -31.14
N LYS A 39 -29.32 -3.27 -31.22
CA LYS A 39 -30.43 -3.57 -30.30
C LYS A 39 -31.04 -4.97 -30.49
N GLY A 40 -30.68 -5.69 -31.55
CA GLY A 40 -31.23 -7.01 -31.89
C GLY A 40 -32.66 -6.99 -32.42
N ASN A 41 -33.19 -5.85 -32.86
CA ASN A 41 -34.53 -5.75 -33.45
C ASN A 41 -34.59 -6.30 -34.88
N ILE A 42 -33.48 -6.21 -35.61
CA ILE A 42 -33.29 -6.87 -36.92
C ILE A 42 -32.14 -7.86 -36.81
N LEU A 43 -32.30 -9.04 -37.41
CA LEU A 43 -31.30 -10.12 -37.42
C LEU A 43 -30.74 -10.46 -36.01
N PRO A 44 -31.59 -10.84 -35.03
CA PRO A 44 -31.19 -11.06 -33.64
C PRO A 44 -30.13 -12.17 -33.44
N SER A 45 -29.98 -13.06 -34.42
CA SER A 45 -28.98 -14.13 -34.40
C SER A 45 -27.64 -13.74 -35.06
N ALA A 46 -27.50 -12.50 -35.54
CA ALA A 46 -26.25 -12.01 -36.09
C ALA A 46 -25.26 -11.65 -34.98
N LEU A 47 -23.99 -11.98 -35.19
CA LEU A 47 -22.90 -11.52 -34.36
C LEU A 47 -22.43 -10.16 -34.87
N ILE A 48 -22.01 -9.29 -33.96
CA ILE A 48 -21.53 -7.95 -34.28
C ILE A 48 -20.17 -7.77 -33.61
N TRP A 49 -19.16 -7.41 -34.39
CA TRP A 49 -17.86 -7.00 -33.90
C TRP A 49 -17.66 -5.52 -34.25
N ILE A 50 -17.49 -4.69 -33.23
CA ILE A 50 -17.22 -3.27 -33.38
C ILE A 50 -15.79 -2.98 -32.92
N THR A 51 -15.00 -2.28 -33.73
CA THR A 51 -13.74 -1.67 -33.28
C THR A 51 -13.97 -0.18 -33.02
N SER A 52 -13.36 0.35 -31.96
CA SER A 52 -13.47 1.77 -31.65
C SER A 52 -12.39 2.22 -30.68
N ARG A 53 -12.07 3.52 -30.69
CA ARG A 53 -11.34 4.16 -29.58
C ARG A 53 -12.13 4.07 -28.27
N PRO A 54 -11.46 3.92 -27.10
CA PRO A 54 -12.14 3.75 -25.81
C PRO A 54 -13.17 4.85 -25.48
N ALA A 55 -12.88 6.10 -25.85
CA ALA A 55 -13.76 7.23 -25.59
C ALA A 55 -15.14 7.13 -26.29
N ALA A 56 -15.20 6.51 -27.46
CA ALA A 56 -16.43 6.35 -28.23
C ALA A 56 -17.14 5.02 -27.98
N ALA A 57 -16.42 3.98 -27.55
CA ALA A 57 -17.01 2.71 -27.16
C ALA A 57 -18.08 2.86 -26.06
N ASN A 58 -17.91 3.84 -25.17
CA ASN A 58 -18.87 4.18 -24.10
C ASN A 58 -20.23 4.70 -24.61
N GLN A 59 -20.33 5.07 -25.89
CA GLN A 59 -21.61 5.48 -26.49
C GLN A 59 -22.54 4.28 -26.74
N ILE A 60 -22.00 3.05 -26.77
CA ILE A 60 -22.79 1.83 -26.88
C ILE A 60 -23.26 1.44 -25.48
N PRO A 61 -24.58 1.36 -25.22
CA PRO A 61 -25.07 0.97 -23.90
C PRO A 61 -24.57 -0.44 -23.53
N SER A 62 -24.02 -0.57 -22.32
CA SER A 62 -23.36 -1.81 -21.84
C SER A 62 -24.24 -3.06 -21.91
N GLN A 63 -25.56 -2.89 -21.80
CA GLN A 63 -26.55 -3.97 -21.95
C GLN A 63 -26.54 -4.66 -23.32
N PHE A 64 -26.00 -4.00 -24.36
CA PHE A 64 -25.86 -4.57 -25.70
C PHE A 64 -24.46 -5.11 -25.98
N ILE A 65 -23.56 -5.10 -24.98
CA ILE A 65 -22.17 -5.53 -25.13
C ILE A 65 -21.98 -6.86 -24.40
N SER A 66 -21.80 -7.93 -25.17
CA SER A 66 -21.53 -9.25 -24.60
C SER A 66 -20.06 -9.43 -24.18
N ARG A 67 -19.13 -8.77 -24.87
CA ARG A 67 -17.68 -8.89 -24.63
C ARG A 67 -16.95 -7.62 -25.09
N VAL A 68 -15.95 -7.21 -24.33
CA VAL A 68 -15.00 -6.14 -24.69
C VAL A 68 -13.60 -6.74 -24.77
N THR A 69 -12.84 -6.36 -25.80
CA THR A 69 -11.42 -6.70 -25.93
C THR A 69 -10.66 -5.42 -26.21
N GLU A 70 -9.61 -5.15 -25.42
CA GLU A 70 -8.77 -3.97 -25.57
C GLU A 70 -7.46 -4.34 -26.29
N VAL A 71 -7.09 -3.57 -27.32
CA VAL A 71 -5.82 -3.72 -28.01
C VAL A 71 -4.77 -2.87 -27.30
N GLN A 72 -3.89 -3.51 -26.53
CA GLN A 72 -2.91 -2.85 -25.66
C GLN A 72 -1.53 -2.63 -26.31
N GLY A 73 -1.44 -2.38 -27.62
CA GLY A 73 -0.16 -2.01 -28.25
C GLY A 73 0.98 -3.05 -28.16
N PHE A 74 2.23 -2.56 -28.23
CA PHE A 74 3.47 -3.35 -28.18
C PHE A 74 4.06 -3.42 -26.76
N SER A 75 4.38 -4.64 -26.32
CA SER A 75 5.30 -4.87 -25.19
C SER A 75 6.73 -4.42 -25.52
N ASP A 76 7.58 -4.24 -24.50
CA ASP A 76 8.96 -3.80 -24.72
C ASP A 76 9.75 -4.73 -25.66
N SER A 77 9.51 -6.05 -25.55
CA SER A 77 10.09 -7.04 -26.46
C SER A 77 9.62 -6.85 -27.92
N GLN A 78 8.32 -6.56 -28.12
CA GLN A 78 7.74 -6.34 -29.44
C GLN A 78 8.20 -5.00 -30.04
N LYS A 79 8.47 -3.97 -29.23
CA LYS A 79 9.08 -2.71 -29.70
C LYS A 79 10.43 -2.99 -30.33
N GLU A 80 11.30 -3.73 -29.64
CA GLU A 80 12.62 -4.07 -30.18
C GLU A 80 12.53 -4.95 -31.43
N GLU A 81 11.63 -5.95 -31.41
CA GLU A 81 11.37 -6.81 -32.55
C GLU A 81 10.95 -6.00 -33.79
N TYR A 82 10.06 -5.01 -33.60
CA TYR A 82 9.64 -4.11 -34.66
C TYR A 82 10.83 -3.38 -35.29
N PHE A 83 11.69 -2.75 -34.48
CA PHE A 83 12.85 -2.02 -34.99
C PHE A 83 13.85 -2.92 -35.70
N ARG A 84 14.12 -4.13 -35.17
CA ARG A 84 14.98 -5.13 -35.82
C ARG A 84 14.42 -5.62 -37.14
N LYS A 85 13.09 -5.80 -37.25
CA LYS A 85 12.43 -6.18 -38.51
C LYS A 85 12.40 -5.05 -39.53
N ARG A 86 12.31 -3.80 -39.08
CA ARG A 86 12.15 -2.62 -39.95
C ARG A 86 13.47 -2.11 -40.53
N VAL A 87 14.59 -2.35 -39.84
CA VAL A 87 15.93 -1.87 -40.23
C VAL A 87 16.84 -3.08 -40.47
N SER A 88 17.24 -3.29 -41.72
CA SER A 88 18.02 -4.46 -42.13
C SER A 88 19.44 -4.51 -41.55
N ASP A 89 20.01 -3.35 -41.20
CA ASP A 89 21.31 -3.25 -40.53
C ASP A 89 21.15 -3.40 -39.00
N GLU A 90 21.70 -4.48 -38.46
CA GLU A 90 21.60 -4.82 -37.04
C GLU A 90 22.27 -3.79 -36.12
N SER A 91 23.39 -3.21 -36.54
CA SER A 91 24.10 -2.18 -35.77
C SER A 91 23.28 -0.89 -35.68
N GLN A 92 22.64 -0.52 -36.79
CA GLN A 92 21.74 0.64 -36.86
C GLN A 92 20.46 0.40 -36.04
N ALA A 93 19.87 -0.79 -36.13
CA ALA A 93 18.71 -1.17 -35.34
C ALA A 93 19.01 -1.11 -33.84
N ASN A 94 20.16 -1.62 -33.40
CA ASN A 94 20.58 -1.57 -31.99
C ASN A 94 20.83 -0.14 -31.50
N ARG A 95 21.39 0.74 -32.35
CA ARG A 95 21.53 2.19 -32.04
C ARG A 95 20.17 2.86 -31.87
N ILE A 96 19.21 2.58 -32.75
CA ILE A 96 17.83 3.10 -32.65
C ILE A 96 17.18 2.63 -31.36
N ILE A 97 17.24 1.32 -31.06
CA ILE A 97 16.66 0.75 -29.84
C ILE A 97 17.28 1.41 -28.60
N SER A 98 18.60 1.56 -28.57
CA SER A 98 19.32 2.20 -27.45
C SER A 98 18.89 3.65 -27.26
N HIS A 99 18.76 4.41 -28.35
CA HIS A 99 18.30 5.80 -28.30
C HIS A 99 16.85 5.92 -27.83
N ILE A 100 15.96 5.07 -28.32
CA ILE A 100 14.56 5.03 -27.86
C ILE A 100 14.47 4.69 -26.38
N LYS A 101 15.25 3.71 -25.89
CA LYS A 101 15.31 3.39 -24.45
C LYS A 101 15.86 4.54 -23.60
N ALA A 102 16.85 5.28 -24.12
CA ALA A 102 17.42 6.43 -23.42
C ALA A 102 16.44 7.61 -23.28
N SER A 103 15.46 7.75 -24.20
CA SER A 103 14.39 8.74 -24.10
C SER A 103 13.10 8.09 -23.59
N VAL A 104 12.87 8.23 -22.30
CA VAL A 104 11.67 7.76 -21.60
C VAL A 104 10.37 8.13 -22.32
N SER A 105 10.25 9.37 -22.82
CA SER A 105 9.04 9.78 -23.54
C SER A 105 8.87 9.00 -24.85
N LEU A 106 9.92 8.88 -25.66
CA LEU A 106 9.86 8.13 -26.92
C LEU A 106 9.60 6.64 -26.68
N HIS A 107 10.20 6.06 -25.65
CA HIS A 107 10.01 4.66 -25.27
C HIS A 107 8.56 4.33 -24.92
N ILE A 108 7.89 5.19 -24.16
CA ILE A 108 6.47 5.02 -23.80
C ILE A 108 5.60 5.18 -25.03
N MET A 109 5.82 6.21 -25.85
CA MET A 109 4.99 6.45 -27.04
C MET A 109 5.08 5.28 -28.03
N CYS A 110 6.25 4.64 -28.16
CA CYS A 110 6.46 3.44 -28.97
C CYS A 110 5.66 2.21 -28.51
N HIS A 111 4.94 2.28 -27.38
CA HIS A 111 3.91 1.28 -27.08
C HIS A 111 2.81 1.26 -28.15
N ILE A 112 2.51 2.41 -28.75
CA ILE A 112 1.57 2.50 -29.87
C ILE A 112 2.37 2.35 -31.18
N PRO A 113 2.07 1.35 -32.04
CA PRO A 113 2.90 1.00 -33.21
C PRO A 113 3.19 2.13 -34.18
N VAL A 114 2.28 3.11 -34.34
CA VAL A 114 2.52 4.27 -35.22
C VAL A 114 3.73 5.11 -34.79
N PHE A 115 4.00 5.22 -33.49
CA PHE A 115 5.19 5.94 -33.01
C PHE A 115 6.47 5.13 -33.24
N CYS A 116 6.42 3.80 -33.25
CA CYS A 116 7.54 3.00 -33.72
C CYS A 116 7.84 3.29 -35.19
N TRP A 117 6.80 3.40 -36.04
CA TRP A 117 6.96 3.71 -37.45
C TRP A 117 7.54 5.12 -37.68
N ILE A 118 7.01 6.15 -37.03
CA ILE A 118 7.55 7.52 -37.09
C ILE A 118 8.99 7.52 -36.60
N SER A 119 9.26 6.84 -35.47
CA SER A 119 10.59 6.81 -34.88
C SER A 119 11.61 6.10 -35.75
N ALA A 120 11.25 4.96 -36.33
CA ALA A 120 12.09 4.25 -37.27
C ALA A 120 12.37 5.12 -38.50
N THR A 121 11.36 5.79 -39.06
CA THR A 121 11.52 6.65 -40.25
C THR A 121 12.51 7.78 -40.00
N VAL A 122 12.36 8.49 -38.88
CA VAL A 122 13.23 9.63 -38.52
C VAL A 122 14.65 9.16 -38.19
N LEU A 123 14.78 8.22 -37.27
CA LEU A 123 16.08 7.79 -36.78
C LEU A 123 16.87 7.00 -37.83
N GLN A 124 16.19 6.24 -38.71
CA GLN A 124 16.86 5.54 -39.81
C GLN A 124 17.52 6.54 -40.77
N GLU A 125 16.81 7.58 -41.21
CA GLU A 125 17.37 8.60 -42.13
C GLU A 125 18.48 9.43 -41.45
N MET A 126 18.33 9.77 -40.17
CA MET A 126 19.32 10.58 -39.46
C MET A 126 20.59 9.81 -39.11
N LEU A 127 20.48 8.55 -38.68
CA LEU A 127 21.63 7.72 -38.31
C LEU A 127 22.40 7.17 -39.51
N HIS A 128 21.84 7.27 -40.73
CA HIS A 128 22.52 6.88 -41.96
C HIS A 128 23.54 7.94 -42.43
N ARG A 129 23.51 9.15 -41.88
CA ARG A 129 24.45 10.23 -42.22
C ARG A 129 25.48 10.38 -41.09
N ASP A 130 26.75 10.09 -41.37
CA ASP A 130 27.84 10.13 -40.37
C ASP A 130 28.14 11.52 -39.77
N ASN A 131 27.49 12.60 -40.25
CA ASN A 131 27.76 13.99 -39.88
C ASN A 131 26.63 14.70 -39.07
N VAL A 132 25.70 13.96 -38.44
CA VAL A 132 24.63 14.59 -37.65
C VAL A 132 25.12 14.99 -36.26
N LYS A 133 25.03 16.29 -35.93
CA LYS A 133 25.48 16.86 -34.65
C LYS A 133 24.57 16.50 -33.45
N GLU A 134 23.25 16.38 -33.63
CA GLU A 134 22.31 15.98 -32.56
C GLU A 134 21.14 15.14 -33.11
N ILE A 135 20.82 14.04 -32.41
CA ILE A 135 19.69 13.16 -32.70
C ILE A 135 18.47 13.66 -31.89
N PRO A 136 17.24 13.69 -32.46
CA PRO A 136 16.03 14.14 -31.78
C PRO A 136 15.78 13.39 -30.47
N LYS A 137 15.53 14.10 -29.38
CA LYS A 137 15.28 13.54 -28.05
C LYS A 137 13.83 13.72 -27.61
N THR A 138 13.17 14.76 -28.13
CA THR A 138 11.80 15.14 -27.80
C THR A 138 10.81 14.74 -28.89
N LEU A 139 9.51 14.67 -28.55
CA LEU A 139 8.50 14.30 -29.53
C LEU A 139 8.34 15.39 -30.59
N THR A 140 8.45 16.66 -30.20
CA THR A 140 8.37 17.77 -31.15
C THR A 140 9.48 17.70 -32.19
N GLU A 141 10.73 17.48 -31.78
CA GLU A 141 11.84 17.30 -32.72
C GLU A 141 11.59 16.12 -33.66
N MET A 142 11.09 14.99 -33.13
CA MET A 142 10.74 13.83 -33.96
C MET A 142 9.72 14.18 -35.04
N TYR A 143 8.66 14.93 -34.71
CA TYR A 143 7.62 15.32 -35.67
C TYR A 143 8.10 16.40 -36.65
N THR A 144 8.92 17.35 -36.19
CA THR A 144 9.54 18.35 -37.07
C THR A 144 10.47 17.67 -38.08
N HIS A 145 11.31 16.73 -37.65
CA HIS A 145 12.17 15.96 -38.55
C HIS A 145 11.37 15.02 -39.46
N PHE A 146 10.31 14.40 -38.95
CA PHE A 146 9.41 13.60 -39.76
C PHE A 146 8.82 14.44 -40.90
N LEU A 147 8.31 15.64 -40.62
CA LEU A 147 7.78 16.57 -41.63
C LEU A 147 8.85 16.93 -42.68
N LEU A 148 10.07 17.26 -42.24
CA LEU A 148 11.20 17.56 -43.12
C LEU A 148 11.56 16.39 -44.05
N ILE A 149 11.62 15.17 -43.50
CA ILE A 149 11.93 13.96 -44.24
C ILE A 149 10.85 13.67 -45.27
N GLN A 150 9.57 13.76 -44.90
CA GLN A 150 8.46 13.59 -45.84
C GLN A 150 8.52 14.61 -46.97
N THR A 151 8.86 15.87 -46.65
CA THR A 151 9.01 16.92 -47.67
C THR A 151 10.14 16.63 -48.65
N LYS A 152 11.29 16.21 -48.12
CA LYS A 152 12.44 15.80 -48.93
C LYS A 152 12.08 14.61 -49.85
N MET A 153 11.41 13.59 -49.31
CA MET A 153 11.06 12.38 -50.07
C MET A 153 10.10 12.68 -51.23
N LYS A 154 9.11 13.58 -51.06
CA LYS A 154 8.26 14.01 -52.19
C LYS A 154 9.06 14.73 -53.25
N LYS A 155 9.91 15.70 -52.88
CA LYS A 155 10.71 16.42 -53.89
C LYS A 155 11.55 15.45 -54.72
N GLN A 156 12.24 14.51 -54.06
CA GLN A 156 13.02 13.49 -54.76
C GLN A 156 12.20 12.60 -55.69
N LYS A 157 10.92 12.34 -55.36
CA LYS A 157 10.05 11.43 -56.12
C LYS A 157 9.31 12.12 -57.27
N TYR A 158 9.07 13.43 -57.20
CA TYR A 158 8.18 14.15 -58.13
C TYR A 158 8.77 15.44 -58.74
N GLU A 159 9.92 15.94 -58.26
CA GLU A 159 10.56 17.17 -58.75
C GLU A 159 12.05 16.90 -59.11
N GLU A 160 12.46 17.18 -60.35
CA GLU A 160 13.80 16.83 -60.88
C GLU A 160 15.00 17.57 -60.23
N ARG A 161 14.80 18.49 -59.27
CA ARG A 161 15.89 19.28 -58.65
C ARG A 161 16.11 18.93 -57.18
N VAL A 162 17.32 18.44 -56.87
CA VAL A 162 17.78 18.16 -55.50
C VAL A 162 18.41 19.43 -54.91
N GLU A 163 17.66 20.17 -54.09
CA GLU A 163 18.21 21.26 -53.27
C GLU A 163 18.51 20.75 -51.84
N THR A 164 19.66 21.15 -51.31
CA THR A 164 20.25 20.63 -50.05
C THR A 164 19.91 21.44 -48.79
N ASP A 165 19.25 22.60 -48.91
CA ASP A 165 18.91 23.47 -47.77
C ASP A 165 17.46 23.22 -47.26
N SER A 166 17.33 22.92 -45.97
CA SER A 166 16.04 22.68 -45.28
C SER A 166 15.06 23.85 -45.37
N LYS A 167 15.57 25.09 -45.46
CA LYS A 167 14.73 26.28 -45.54
C LYS A 167 13.94 26.35 -46.86
N ASN A 168 14.63 26.12 -47.99
CA ASN A 168 14.02 26.10 -49.32
C ASN A 168 13.10 24.87 -49.53
N LEU A 169 13.32 23.80 -48.77
CA LEU A 169 12.47 22.60 -48.77
C LEU A 169 11.07 22.89 -48.23
N LEU A 170 10.95 23.43 -47.01
CA LEU A 170 9.64 23.71 -46.41
C LEU A 170 8.91 24.88 -47.08
N GLU A 171 9.63 25.90 -47.53
CA GLU A 171 9.03 27.10 -48.17
C GLU A 171 8.20 26.74 -49.41
N SER A 172 8.68 25.80 -50.23
CA SER A 172 7.96 25.33 -51.43
C SER A 172 6.62 24.62 -51.14
N SER A 173 6.45 24.07 -49.94
CA SER A 173 5.22 23.37 -49.50
C SER A 173 4.48 24.14 -48.40
N LYS A 174 4.84 25.41 -48.19
CA LYS A 174 4.30 26.23 -47.10
C LYS A 174 2.79 26.38 -47.16
N GLU A 175 2.24 26.69 -48.34
CA GLU A 175 0.82 26.95 -48.50
C GLU A 175 -0.03 25.74 -48.10
N ILE A 176 0.30 24.54 -48.62
CA ILE A 176 -0.44 23.32 -48.29
C ILE A 176 -0.30 22.94 -46.82
N PHE A 177 0.88 23.09 -46.22
CA PHE A 177 1.07 22.80 -44.80
C PHE A 177 0.31 23.75 -43.90
N LEU A 178 0.23 25.05 -44.23
CA LEU A 178 -0.57 26.00 -43.47
C LEU A 178 -2.06 25.71 -43.59
N LYS A 179 -2.56 25.34 -44.78
CA LYS A 179 -3.96 24.91 -44.95
C LYS A 179 -4.28 23.66 -44.13
N LEU A 180 -3.39 22.66 -44.12
CA LEU A 180 -3.52 21.47 -43.27
C LEU A 180 -3.43 21.82 -41.78
N ALA A 181 -2.59 22.76 -41.39
CA ALA A 181 -2.48 23.25 -40.01
C ALA A 181 -3.79 23.92 -39.54
N THR A 182 -4.40 24.75 -40.39
CA THR A 182 -5.72 25.35 -40.14
C THR A 182 -6.80 24.28 -39.99
N LEU A 183 -6.86 23.31 -40.91
CA LEU A 183 -7.81 22.19 -40.84
C LEU A 183 -7.62 21.41 -39.54
N ALA A 184 -6.38 21.07 -39.20
CA ALA A 184 -6.05 20.32 -38.01
C ALA A 184 -6.52 21.04 -36.74
N PHE A 185 -6.26 22.34 -36.63
CA PHE A 185 -6.68 23.15 -35.49
C PHE A 185 -8.20 23.23 -35.35
N ASN A 186 -8.91 23.58 -36.42
CA ASN A 186 -10.37 23.72 -36.40
C ASN A 186 -11.05 22.41 -36.02
N GLN A 187 -10.57 21.30 -36.58
CA GLN A 187 -11.16 19.99 -36.33
C GLN A 187 -10.77 19.42 -34.96
N LEU A 188 -9.57 19.75 -34.45
CA LEU A 188 -9.16 19.39 -33.09
C LEU A 188 -10.10 20.04 -32.06
N LEU A 189 -10.41 21.33 -32.21
CA LEU A 189 -11.35 22.03 -31.32
C LEU A 189 -12.79 21.50 -31.42
N ARG A 190 -13.19 21.01 -32.61
CA ARG A 190 -14.49 20.35 -32.82
C ARG A 190 -14.53 18.90 -32.31
N GLY A 191 -13.39 18.32 -31.92
CA GLY A 191 -13.28 16.91 -31.50
C GLY A 191 -13.36 15.91 -32.66
N ASN A 192 -13.12 16.36 -33.89
CA ASN A 192 -13.24 15.54 -35.10
C ASN A 192 -11.86 15.00 -35.52
N VAL A 193 -11.83 13.72 -35.93
CA VAL A 193 -10.63 13.05 -36.49
C VAL A 193 -10.80 12.73 -37.98
N MET A 194 -12.05 12.65 -38.44
CA MET A 194 -12.42 12.47 -39.84
C MET A 194 -13.08 13.73 -40.40
N PHE A 195 -12.75 14.06 -41.64
CA PHE A 195 -13.16 15.27 -42.34
C PHE A 195 -13.80 14.93 -43.68
N TYR A 196 -14.79 15.71 -44.09
CA TYR A 196 -15.43 15.60 -45.39
C TYR A 196 -14.93 16.68 -46.34
N GLU A 197 -15.25 16.55 -47.62
CA GLU A 197 -14.83 17.51 -48.65
C GLU A 197 -15.24 18.95 -48.31
N GLU A 198 -16.38 19.15 -47.63
CA GLU A 198 -16.81 20.46 -47.13
C GLU A 198 -15.83 21.05 -46.11
N ASP A 199 -15.33 20.23 -45.18
CA ASP A 199 -14.35 20.64 -44.16
C ASP A 199 -13.02 21.07 -44.80
N LEU A 200 -12.60 20.37 -45.86
CA LEU A 200 -11.40 20.71 -46.64
C LEU A 200 -11.58 22.03 -47.40
N ARG A 201 -12.73 22.23 -48.05
CA ARG A 201 -13.07 23.48 -48.76
C ARG A 201 -13.14 24.67 -47.82
N GLU A 202 -13.67 24.51 -46.60
CA GLU A 202 -13.70 25.56 -45.56
C GLU A 202 -12.28 26.07 -45.23
N CYS A 203 -11.28 25.20 -45.37
CA CYS A 203 -9.87 25.52 -45.13
C CYS A 203 -9.07 25.86 -46.41
N GLY A 204 -9.76 26.01 -47.55
CA GLY A 204 -9.13 26.35 -48.84
C GLY A 204 -8.31 25.23 -49.47
N ILE A 205 -8.57 23.97 -49.11
CA ILE A 205 -7.92 22.78 -49.69
C ILE A 205 -8.80 22.26 -50.82
N ASP A 206 -8.27 22.28 -52.05
CA ASP A 206 -8.93 21.69 -53.22
C ASP A 206 -8.56 20.20 -53.33
N VAL A 207 -9.56 19.33 -53.18
CA VAL A 207 -9.43 17.87 -53.24
C VAL A 207 -9.13 17.37 -54.65
N SER A 208 -9.17 18.23 -55.67
CA SER A 208 -8.78 17.90 -57.05
C SER A 208 -7.31 18.20 -57.36
N GLU A 209 -6.59 18.92 -56.50
CA GLU A 209 -5.17 19.21 -56.69
C GLU A 209 -4.28 17.97 -56.47
N ALA A 210 -3.39 17.69 -57.43
CA ALA A 210 -2.38 16.62 -57.33
C ALA A 210 -1.46 16.77 -56.10
N THR A 211 -1.36 17.97 -55.53
CA THR A 211 -0.61 18.31 -54.32
C THR A 211 -1.15 17.58 -53.08
N VAL A 212 -2.48 17.41 -52.96
CA VAL A 212 -3.14 16.68 -51.86
C VAL A 212 -2.96 15.17 -51.97
N TYR A 213 -2.62 14.65 -53.16
CA TYR A 213 -2.32 13.22 -53.38
C TYR A 213 -0.83 12.95 -53.63
N SER A 214 0.02 13.97 -53.49
CA SER A 214 1.47 13.78 -53.55
C SER A 214 1.93 12.96 -52.35
N GLY A 215 3.03 12.20 -52.48
CA GLY A 215 3.47 11.23 -51.45
C GLY A 215 3.67 11.76 -50.02
N ILE A 216 3.80 13.09 -49.82
CA ILE A 216 3.74 13.74 -48.49
C ILE A 216 2.38 13.53 -47.84
N CYS A 217 1.31 13.74 -48.59
CA CYS A 217 -0.04 13.67 -48.08
C CYS A 217 -0.42 12.23 -47.78
N THR A 218 -0.13 11.22 -48.61
CA THR A 218 -0.51 9.82 -48.27
C THR A 218 0.09 9.29 -46.95
N GLU A 219 1.25 9.82 -46.52
CA GLU A 219 1.93 9.46 -45.26
C GLU A 219 1.59 10.38 -44.07
N ILE A 220 0.87 11.49 -44.30
CA ILE A 220 0.46 12.48 -43.28
C ILE A 220 -1.07 12.62 -43.18
N PHE A 221 -1.76 12.51 -44.30
CA PHE A 221 -3.16 12.79 -44.60
C PHE A 221 -3.75 11.76 -45.60
N LYS A 222 -4.62 10.87 -45.12
CA LYS A 222 -5.20 9.78 -45.90
C LYS A 222 -6.59 10.14 -46.40
N GLU A 223 -6.87 9.73 -47.64
CA GLU A 223 -8.23 9.59 -48.17
C GLU A 223 -8.65 8.12 -48.02
N GLU A 224 -9.82 7.88 -47.46
CA GLU A 224 -10.45 6.57 -47.43
C GLU A 224 -11.76 6.57 -48.22
N SER A 225 -11.89 5.59 -49.12
CA SER A 225 -13.10 5.38 -49.91
C SER A 225 -14.07 4.47 -49.16
N VAL A 226 -15.08 5.05 -48.52
CA VAL A 226 -16.15 4.26 -47.88
C VAL A 226 -17.19 3.88 -48.93
N LEU A 227 -17.71 2.64 -48.83
CA LEU A 227 -18.74 2.06 -49.71
C LEU A 227 -19.89 3.05 -50.00
N ARG A 228 -19.96 3.53 -51.26
CA ARG A 228 -20.93 4.50 -51.86
C ARG A 228 -20.53 5.99 -51.86
N GLN A 229 -19.47 6.31 -52.61
CA GLN A 229 -19.19 7.63 -53.24
C GLN A 229 -18.84 8.83 -52.34
N LYS A 230 -18.91 8.77 -51.00
CA LYS A 230 -18.39 9.85 -50.14
C LYS A 230 -16.96 9.55 -49.70
N LYS A 231 -16.03 10.41 -50.11
CA LYS A 231 -14.63 10.41 -49.67
C LYS A 231 -14.55 11.00 -48.26
N VAL A 232 -13.88 10.29 -47.35
CA VAL A 232 -13.53 10.79 -46.02
C VAL A 232 -12.02 10.93 -45.93
N HIS A 233 -11.57 11.92 -45.17
CA HIS A 233 -10.17 12.26 -45.05
C HIS A 233 -9.78 12.32 -43.57
N CYS A 234 -8.56 11.94 -43.26
CA CYS A 234 -8.03 12.00 -41.89
C CYS A 234 -6.52 12.18 -41.90
N PHE A 235 -5.96 12.60 -40.76
CA PHE A 235 -4.52 12.47 -40.57
C PHE A 235 -4.16 11.00 -40.30
N VAL A 236 -2.96 10.57 -40.68
CA VAL A 236 -2.49 9.18 -40.46
C VAL A 236 -2.58 8.76 -39.00
N HIS A 237 -2.45 9.73 -38.09
CA HIS A 237 -2.75 9.56 -36.69
C HIS A 237 -3.13 10.89 -36.05
N LEU A 238 -3.93 10.87 -34.98
CA LEU A 238 -4.37 12.06 -34.25
C LEU A 238 -3.18 12.94 -33.79
N SER A 239 -2.06 12.32 -33.41
CA SER A 239 -0.87 13.07 -33.02
C SER A 239 -0.29 13.96 -34.13
N VAL A 240 -0.50 13.60 -35.40
CA VAL A 240 -0.10 14.43 -36.54
C VAL A 240 -1.02 15.64 -36.64
N GLN A 241 -2.33 15.45 -36.45
CA GLN A 241 -3.31 16.53 -36.35
C GLN A 241 -2.96 17.48 -35.19
N GLU A 242 -2.67 16.96 -34.01
CA GLU A 242 -2.29 17.76 -32.84
C GLU A 242 -1.00 18.56 -33.06
N PHE A 243 0.00 17.97 -33.72
CA PHE A 243 1.23 18.68 -34.11
C PHE A 243 0.96 19.83 -35.07
N PHE A 244 0.17 19.59 -36.13
CA PHE A 244 -0.21 20.62 -37.09
C PHE A 244 -1.06 21.73 -36.46
N ALA A 245 -1.96 21.39 -35.55
CA ALA A 245 -2.72 22.36 -34.78
C ALA A 245 -1.80 23.25 -33.91
N ALA A 246 -0.80 22.66 -33.24
CA ALA A 246 0.18 23.41 -32.46
C ALA A 246 1.02 24.34 -33.33
N LEU A 247 1.42 23.88 -34.52
CA LEU A 247 2.09 24.70 -35.52
C LEU A 247 1.24 25.88 -35.97
N TYR A 248 -0.06 25.67 -36.22
CA TYR A 248 -1.00 26.73 -36.59
C TYR A 248 -1.13 27.80 -35.50
N VAL A 249 -1.30 27.38 -34.25
CA VAL A 249 -1.41 28.31 -33.11
C VAL A 249 -0.15 29.15 -32.96
N PHE A 250 1.03 28.53 -33.05
CA PHE A 250 2.30 29.27 -33.03
C PHE A 250 2.44 30.21 -34.23
N TYR A 251 2.05 29.78 -35.43
CA TYR A 251 2.05 30.61 -36.63
C TYR A 251 1.13 31.83 -36.48
N CYS A 252 -0.08 31.68 -35.95
CA CYS A 252 -1.00 32.77 -35.69
C CYS A 252 -0.42 33.78 -34.70
N TYR A 253 0.25 33.30 -33.65
CA TYR A 253 0.96 34.18 -32.71
C TYR A 253 2.06 35.00 -33.39
N VAL A 254 2.95 34.35 -34.14
CA VAL A 254 4.06 35.03 -34.84
C VAL A 254 3.56 36.07 -35.84
N ASN A 255 2.40 35.83 -36.47
CA ASN A 255 1.80 36.75 -37.44
C ASN A 255 0.72 37.68 -36.84
N LYS A 256 0.55 37.70 -35.51
CA LYS A 256 -0.42 38.55 -34.79
C LYS A 256 -1.89 38.35 -35.21
N ASN A 257 -2.25 37.14 -35.65
CA ASN A 257 -3.65 36.79 -35.90
C ASN A 257 -4.33 36.37 -34.59
N MET A 258 -4.76 37.37 -33.80
CA MET A 258 -5.26 37.16 -32.44
C MET A 258 -6.67 36.57 -32.39
N GLU A 259 -7.48 36.75 -33.45
CA GLU A 259 -8.83 36.17 -33.55
C GLU A 259 -8.76 34.63 -33.50
N ALA A 260 -7.79 34.04 -34.21
CA ALA A 260 -7.56 32.59 -34.18
C ALA A 260 -7.07 32.06 -32.81
N LEU A 261 -6.59 32.94 -31.92
CA LEU A 261 -6.03 32.60 -30.61
C LEU A 261 -7.01 32.83 -29.47
N GLU A 262 -8.18 33.43 -29.74
CA GLU A 262 -9.15 33.85 -28.73
C GLU A 262 -9.54 32.70 -27.78
N TYR A 263 -9.70 31.49 -28.32
CA TYR A 263 -10.05 30.29 -27.56
C TYR A 263 -9.12 30.04 -26.35
N PHE A 264 -7.82 30.32 -26.50
CA PHE A 264 -6.84 30.16 -25.43
C PHE A 264 -6.59 31.44 -24.63
N LEU A 265 -6.97 32.60 -25.16
CA LEU A 265 -6.75 33.91 -24.53
C LEU A 265 -7.94 34.40 -23.68
N GLN A 266 -9.10 33.71 -23.72
CA GLN A 266 -10.28 34.11 -22.95
C GLN A 266 -9.98 34.27 -21.45
N ARG A 267 -10.32 35.46 -20.92
CA ARG A 267 -10.07 35.92 -19.54
C ARG A 267 -10.84 35.10 -18.51
N ASP A 268 -10.16 34.30 -17.70
CA ASP A 268 -10.69 33.90 -16.39
C ASP A 268 -10.59 35.10 -15.43
N THR A 269 -11.71 35.51 -14.83
CA THR A 269 -11.85 36.68 -13.95
C THR A 269 -11.31 36.44 -12.53
N ARG A 270 -10.59 35.33 -12.31
CA ARG A 270 -10.09 34.93 -10.99
C ARG A 270 -8.57 35.09 -10.88
N TYR A 271 -8.17 36.09 -10.08
CA TYR A 271 -6.87 36.30 -9.44
C TYR A 271 -5.71 35.38 -9.89
N ASN A 272 -4.91 35.79 -10.89
CA ASN A 272 -3.43 35.58 -10.99
C ASN A 272 -2.83 35.89 -12.37
N ASP A 273 -3.27 36.95 -13.07
CA ASP A 273 -2.63 37.36 -14.34
C ASP A 273 -1.31 38.14 -14.16
N TYR A 274 -0.86 38.35 -12.91
CA TYR A 274 0.38 39.07 -12.58
C TYR A 274 1.68 38.27 -12.86
N TYR A 275 1.58 36.96 -13.09
CA TYR A 275 2.75 36.08 -13.28
C TYR A 275 3.32 36.08 -14.71
N PHE A 276 2.53 36.54 -15.68
CA PHE A 276 2.91 36.52 -17.09
C PHE A 276 2.96 37.93 -17.64
N SER A 277 4.17 38.41 -17.89
CA SER A 277 4.42 39.74 -18.41
C SER A 277 4.18 39.83 -19.93
N HIS A 278 4.27 38.70 -20.63
CA HIS A 278 4.19 38.62 -22.09
C HIS A 278 2.92 37.92 -22.57
N GLU A 279 2.36 38.41 -23.67
CA GLU A 279 1.16 37.88 -24.34
C GLU A 279 1.30 36.41 -24.73
N PHE A 280 2.51 35.98 -25.14
CA PHE A 280 2.79 34.59 -25.46
C PHE A 280 2.77 33.67 -24.23
N GLY A 281 3.29 34.15 -23.10
CA GLY A 281 3.22 33.43 -21.85
C GLY A 281 1.77 33.18 -21.41
N LYS A 282 0.89 34.18 -21.62
CA LYS A 282 -0.56 34.04 -21.41
C LYS A 282 -1.20 33.01 -22.34
N LEU A 283 -0.79 32.99 -23.62
CA LEU A 283 -1.25 31.97 -24.58
C LEU A 283 -0.85 30.55 -24.14
N LEU A 284 0.41 30.32 -23.76
CA LEU A 284 0.89 29.02 -23.30
C LEU A 284 0.18 28.57 -22.02
N LYS A 285 -0.04 29.51 -21.09
CA LYS A 285 -0.84 29.25 -19.87
C LYS A 285 -2.27 28.85 -20.23
N GLY A 286 -2.93 29.60 -21.12
CA GLY A 286 -4.29 29.31 -21.57
C GLY A 286 -4.42 27.95 -22.22
N ALA A 287 -3.43 27.55 -23.03
CA ALA A 287 -3.36 26.21 -23.61
C ALA A 287 -3.25 25.11 -22.54
N VAL A 288 -2.37 25.28 -21.53
CA VAL A 288 -2.27 24.36 -20.39
C VAL A 288 -3.59 24.26 -19.63
N ASP A 289 -4.22 25.39 -19.32
CA ASP A 289 -5.47 25.42 -18.57
C ASP A 289 -6.60 24.73 -19.34
N LYS A 290 -6.72 24.98 -20.65
CA LYS A 290 -7.70 24.28 -21.51
C LYS A 290 -7.44 22.77 -21.60
N SER A 291 -6.18 22.35 -21.62
CA SER A 291 -5.81 20.92 -21.57
C SER A 291 -6.25 20.26 -20.27
N LEU A 292 -6.13 20.98 -19.15
CA LEU A 292 -6.56 20.50 -17.83
C LEU A 292 -8.08 20.53 -17.65
N GLU A 293 -8.79 21.43 -18.32
CA GLU A 293 -10.27 21.47 -18.37
C GLU A 293 -10.86 20.34 -19.24
N SER A 294 -10.09 19.83 -20.21
CA SER A 294 -10.51 18.75 -21.10
C SER A 294 -10.71 17.44 -20.36
N LYS A 295 -11.92 16.86 -20.45
CA LYS A 295 -12.28 15.61 -19.76
C LYS A 295 -11.54 14.38 -20.29
N ASP A 296 -11.35 14.30 -21.60
CA ASP A 296 -10.74 13.15 -22.31
C ASP A 296 -9.28 13.37 -22.67
N GLY A 297 -8.78 14.60 -22.58
CA GLY A 297 -7.37 14.93 -22.77
C GLY A 297 -6.96 15.10 -24.22
N HIS A 298 -7.92 15.36 -25.10
CA HIS A 298 -7.68 15.59 -26.52
C HIS A 298 -6.74 16.78 -26.85
N LEU A 299 -6.33 17.60 -25.88
CA LEU A 299 -5.36 18.69 -26.07
C LEU A 299 -3.97 18.39 -25.48
N ASP A 300 -3.78 17.24 -24.82
CA ASP A 300 -2.58 16.96 -24.04
C ASP A 300 -1.32 16.92 -24.92
N LEU A 301 -1.38 16.24 -26.07
CA LEU A 301 -0.25 16.16 -26.99
C LEU A 301 -0.08 17.46 -27.79
N PHE A 302 -1.18 18.12 -28.14
CA PHE A 302 -1.16 19.47 -28.72
C PHE A 302 -0.36 20.45 -27.85
N VAL A 303 -0.62 20.47 -26.53
CA VAL A 303 0.10 21.36 -25.60
C VAL A 303 1.58 20.99 -25.52
N ARG A 304 1.93 19.70 -25.56
CA ARG A 304 3.34 19.28 -25.62
C ARG A 304 4.05 19.83 -26.87
N PHE A 305 3.43 19.68 -28.05
CA PHE A 305 3.97 20.19 -29.30
C PHE A 305 4.07 21.72 -29.30
N LEU A 306 3.07 22.43 -28.77
CA LEU A 306 3.10 23.89 -28.70
C LEU A 306 4.29 24.39 -27.87
N HIS A 307 4.54 23.76 -26.71
CA HIS A 307 5.70 24.08 -25.88
C HIS A 307 7.04 23.74 -26.57
N GLY A 308 7.12 22.60 -27.26
CA GLY A 308 8.32 22.24 -28.02
C GLY A 308 8.59 23.20 -29.18
N ILE A 309 7.57 23.56 -29.97
CA ILE A 309 7.68 24.50 -31.10
C ILE A 309 8.07 25.89 -30.60
N SER A 310 7.72 26.24 -29.36
CA SER A 310 8.08 27.52 -28.74
C SER A 310 9.59 27.71 -28.56
N LEU A 311 10.39 26.63 -28.56
CA LEU A 311 11.85 26.70 -28.47
C LEU A 311 12.48 27.19 -29.77
N GLU A 312 13.39 28.16 -29.67
CA GLU A 312 14.11 28.72 -30.82
C GLU A 312 14.84 27.65 -31.66
N SER A 313 15.37 26.59 -31.02
CA SER A 313 16.00 25.46 -31.71
C SER A 313 15.06 24.74 -32.66
N ASN A 314 13.81 24.50 -32.24
CA ASN A 314 12.80 23.83 -33.04
C ASN A 314 12.22 24.78 -34.11
N GLN A 315 12.08 26.07 -33.78
CA GLN A 315 11.70 27.09 -34.77
C GLN A 315 12.71 27.18 -35.92
N LYS A 316 14.01 27.02 -35.64
CA LYS A 316 15.07 27.01 -36.69
C LYS A 316 14.87 25.87 -37.69
N LEU A 317 14.42 24.71 -37.23
CA LEU A 317 14.11 23.56 -38.10
C LEU A 317 12.85 23.78 -38.95
N LEU A 318 11.93 24.64 -38.48
CA LEU A 318 10.69 25.01 -39.16
C LEU A 318 10.83 26.28 -40.04
N GLN A 319 12.06 26.76 -40.25
CA GLN A 319 12.33 27.87 -41.17
C GLN A 319 11.86 27.49 -42.58
N GLY A 320 11.06 28.37 -43.19
CA GLY A 320 10.32 28.11 -44.44
C GLY A 320 8.81 28.11 -44.20
N LEU A 321 8.33 27.58 -43.07
CA LEU A 321 6.92 27.72 -42.65
C LEU A 321 6.69 28.98 -41.82
N LEU A 322 7.63 29.29 -40.92
CA LEU A 322 7.59 30.48 -40.08
C LEU A 322 8.23 31.67 -40.79
N THR A 323 7.69 32.88 -40.60
CA THR A 323 8.20 34.11 -41.23
C THR A 323 9.50 34.60 -40.58
N HIS A 324 9.69 34.33 -39.29
CA HIS A 324 10.89 34.64 -38.50
C HIS A 324 10.89 33.82 -37.20
N THR A 325 12.04 33.74 -36.53
CA THR A 325 12.18 33.11 -35.20
C THR A 325 11.88 34.12 -34.09
N GLN A 326 11.20 33.70 -33.04
CA GLN A 326 10.87 34.49 -31.85
C GLN A 326 11.71 34.03 -30.65
N ASN A 327 12.32 34.98 -29.94
CA ASN A 327 13.00 34.69 -28.68
C ASN A 327 11.98 34.64 -27.54
N ASN A 328 11.49 33.44 -27.25
CA ASN A 328 10.47 33.19 -26.23
C ASN A 328 11.05 32.76 -24.87
N GLN A 329 12.36 32.95 -24.63
CA GLN A 329 13.03 32.36 -23.47
C GLN A 329 12.42 32.81 -22.13
N GLU A 330 11.97 34.05 -22.02
CA GLU A 330 11.32 34.55 -20.81
C GLU A 330 9.95 33.91 -20.60
N SER A 331 9.09 33.89 -21.63
CA SER A 331 7.79 33.21 -21.57
C SER A 331 7.92 31.71 -21.28
N ILE A 332 8.95 31.04 -21.81
CA ILE A 332 9.27 29.62 -21.51
C ILE A 332 9.64 29.44 -20.04
N LYS A 333 10.43 30.36 -19.45
CA LYS A 333 10.76 30.32 -18.02
C LYS A 333 9.52 30.59 -17.15
N GLU A 334 8.67 31.54 -17.55
CA GLU A 334 7.40 31.84 -16.87
C GLU A 334 6.48 30.60 -16.85
N ILE A 335 6.24 29.97 -18.01
CA ILE A 335 5.37 28.79 -18.09
C ILE A 335 5.96 27.57 -17.37
N SER A 336 7.28 27.37 -17.43
CA SER A 336 7.94 26.30 -16.68
C SER A 336 7.77 26.47 -15.17
N ARG A 337 7.84 27.72 -14.68
CA ARG A 337 7.57 28.04 -13.27
C ARG A 337 6.10 27.83 -12.92
N TYR A 338 5.19 28.23 -13.82
CA TYR A 338 3.76 27.99 -13.66
C TYR A 338 3.44 26.50 -13.53
N ILE A 339 3.92 25.67 -14.46
CA ILE A 339 3.69 24.21 -14.44
C ILE A 339 4.19 23.62 -13.13
N LYS A 340 5.41 23.92 -12.68
CA LYS A 340 5.94 23.41 -11.40
C LYS A 340 5.19 23.92 -10.17
N GLY A 341 4.67 25.13 -10.25
CA GLY A 341 3.90 25.79 -9.19
C GLY A 341 2.41 25.43 -9.19
N LEU A 342 1.94 24.57 -10.11
CA LEU A 342 0.56 24.09 -10.13
C LEU A 342 0.28 23.27 -8.86
N ASN A 343 -0.26 23.94 -7.86
CA ASN A 343 -0.72 23.32 -6.62
C ASN A 343 -2.24 23.18 -6.64
N LYS A 344 -2.74 22.29 -7.51
CA LYS A 344 -4.15 21.94 -7.57
C LYS A 344 -4.30 20.49 -7.15
N ASP A 345 -4.90 20.27 -5.99
CA ASP A 345 -5.30 18.95 -5.47
C ASP A 345 -6.20 18.16 -6.44
N GLY A 346 -6.62 18.75 -7.57
CA GLY A 346 -7.48 18.15 -8.59
C GLY A 346 -6.83 17.72 -9.91
N VAL A 347 -5.51 17.92 -10.15
CA VAL A 347 -4.89 17.48 -11.43
C VAL A 347 -4.61 15.97 -11.38
N PRO A 348 -5.21 15.13 -12.23
CA PRO A 348 -4.97 13.68 -12.23
C PRO A 348 -3.50 13.30 -12.52
N PRO A 349 -3.00 12.16 -12.01
CA PRO A 349 -1.62 11.72 -12.23
C PRO A 349 -1.23 11.66 -13.72
N GLU A 350 -2.13 11.21 -14.58
CA GLU A 350 -1.90 11.06 -16.03
C GLU A 350 -1.65 12.43 -16.69
N ARG A 351 -2.41 13.43 -16.28
CA ARG A 351 -2.26 14.82 -16.77
C ARG A 351 -1.00 15.46 -16.22
N TRP A 352 -0.63 15.12 -14.99
CA TRP A 352 0.64 15.56 -14.44
C TRP A 352 1.83 14.97 -15.22
N ILE A 353 1.78 13.69 -15.60
CA ILE A 353 2.79 13.07 -16.46
C ILE A 353 2.88 13.81 -17.80
N ASN A 354 1.74 14.19 -18.39
CA ASN A 354 1.74 15.01 -19.60
C ASN A 354 2.45 16.37 -19.40
N LEU A 355 2.22 17.05 -18.27
CA LEU A 355 2.90 18.30 -17.93
C LEU A 355 4.41 18.13 -17.68
N LEU A 356 4.84 17.00 -17.09
CA LEU A 356 6.26 16.65 -16.98
C LEU A 356 6.88 16.47 -18.36
N HIS A 357 6.14 15.90 -19.31
CA HIS A 357 6.56 15.84 -20.70
C HIS A 357 6.63 17.22 -21.34
N CYS A 358 5.69 18.14 -21.08
CA CYS A 358 5.81 19.53 -21.55
C CYS A 358 7.11 20.20 -21.07
N LEU A 359 7.49 20.02 -19.79
CA LEU A 359 8.78 20.51 -19.28
C LEU A 359 9.95 19.90 -20.05
N THR A 360 9.87 18.60 -20.38
CA THR A 360 10.88 17.91 -21.18
C THR A 360 10.96 18.46 -22.61
N GLU A 361 9.81 18.72 -23.26
CA GLU A 361 9.76 19.36 -24.60
C GLU A 361 10.38 20.77 -24.59
N MET A 362 10.35 21.47 -23.44
CA MET A 362 11.01 22.76 -23.25
C MET A 362 12.49 22.65 -22.80
N ASN A 363 13.07 21.45 -22.80
CA ASN A 363 14.42 21.16 -22.28
C ASN A 363 14.61 21.54 -20.79
N ASP A 364 13.54 21.56 -20.00
CA ASP A 364 13.59 21.80 -18.56
C ASP A 364 13.60 20.49 -17.76
N HIS A 365 14.80 20.07 -17.38
CA HIS A 365 15.02 18.87 -16.55
C HIS A 365 15.17 19.17 -15.05
N SER A 366 14.87 20.39 -14.59
CA SER A 366 15.16 20.79 -13.21
C SER A 366 14.38 20.00 -12.16
N LEU A 367 13.10 19.68 -12.41
CA LEU A 367 12.29 18.87 -11.47
C LEU A 367 12.81 17.43 -11.38
N HIS A 368 13.26 16.84 -12.49
CA HIS A 368 13.92 15.54 -12.47
C HIS A 368 15.22 15.58 -11.65
N LYS A 369 16.02 16.64 -11.78
CA LYS A 369 17.25 16.83 -10.99
C LYS A 369 16.93 17.03 -9.49
N GLU A 370 15.88 17.76 -9.16
CA GLU A 370 15.42 17.95 -7.78
C GLU A 370 15.01 16.62 -7.14
N ILE A 371 14.24 15.80 -7.86
CA ILE A 371 13.80 14.48 -7.39
C ILE A 371 14.99 13.53 -7.27
N GLN A 372 15.91 13.51 -8.23
CA GLN A 372 17.13 12.72 -8.14
C GLN A 372 18.00 13.14 -6.95
N ALA A 373 18.13 14.45 -6.69
CA ALA A 373 18.83 14.96 -5.53
C ALA A 373 18.13 14.58 -4.22
N PHE A 374 16.79 14.63 -4.17
CA PHE A 374 16.00 14.16 -3.04
C PHE A 374 16.25 12.67 -2.75
N VAL A 375 16.20 11.82 -3.77
CA VAL A 375 16.44 10.38 -3.62
C VAL A 375 17.88 10.11 -3.17
N LYS A 376 18.88 10.77 -3.76
CA LYS A 376 20.31 10.59 -3.40
C LYS A 376 20.69 11.14 -2.04
N SER A 377 20.03 12.21 -1.60
CA SER A 377 20.33 12.86 -0.31
C SER A 377 19.68 12.14 0.87
N GLU A 378 18.77 11.19 0.62
CA GLU A 378 17.97 10.51 1.65
C GLU A 378 17.28 11.50 2.61
N ASN A 379 17.03 12.74 2.17
CA ASN A 379 16.49 13.80 3.01
C ASN A 379 14.96 13.73 3.11
N TYR A 380 14.49 12.65 3.73
CA TYR A 380 13.08 12.29 3.92
C TYR A 380 12.26 13.26 4.79
N ARG A 381 12.91 14.28 5.38
CA ARG A 381 12.21 15.33 6.15
C ARG A 381 11.48 16.33 5.26
N THR A 382 11.90 16.45 4.00
CA THR A 382 11.31 17.38 3.04
C THR A 382 9.91 16.92 2.66
N LYS A 383 8.91 17.79 2.82
CA LYS A 383 7.53 17.46 2.45
C LYS A 383 7.39 17.48 0.93
N LEU A 384 7.04 16.34 0.34
CA LEU A 384 6.81 16.21 -1.10
C LEU A 384 5.40 16.71 -1.46
N SER A 385 5.32 17.54 -2.50
CA SER A 385 4.03 17.89 -3.12
C SER A 385 3.50 16.74 -3.98
N LEU A 386 2.24 16.82 -4.41
CA LEU A 386 1.63 15.81 -5.30
C LEU A 386 2.41 15.64 -6.61
N ALA A 387 2.92 16.77 -7.13
CA ALA A 387 3.78 16.83 -8.30
C ALA A 387 5.05 16.00 -8.13
N HIS A 388 5.74 16.19 -7.00
CA HIS A 388 6.92 15.40 -6.65
C HIS A 388 6.58 13.92 -6.54
N CYS A 389 5.44 13.58 -5.94
CA CYS A 389 5.02 12.19 -5.76
C CYS A 389 4.75 11.50 -7.09
N THR A 390 3.99 12.12 -8.00
CA THR A 390 3.74 11.55 -9.34
C THR A 390 5.04 11.44 -10.13
N ALA A 391 5.89 12.47 -10.11
CA ALA A 391 7.15 12.46 -10.83
C ALA A 391 8.15 11.41 -10.27
N LEU A 392 8.17 11.21 -8.95
CA LEU A 392 8.97 10.17 -8.29
C LEU A 392 8.48 8.76 -8.65
N ALA A 393 7.17 8.51 -8.57
CA ALA A 393 6.58 7.23 -8.97
C ALA A 393 6.86 6.91 -10.44
N TYR A 394 6.70 7.92 -11.30
CA TYR A 394 7.03 7.82 -12.71
C TYR A 394 8.51 7.51 -12.94
N MET A 395 9.41 8.22 -12.26
CA MET A 395 10.85 7.97 -12.35
C MET A 395 11.20 6.54 -11.93
N PHE A 396 10.59 6.01 -10.87
CA PHE A 396 10.80 4.62 -10.45
C PHE A 396 10.29 3.62 -11.49
N LEU A 397 9.09 3.82 -12.04
CA LEU A 397 8.53 2.96 -13.07
C LEU A 397 9.35 2.92 -14.36
N MET A 398 10.07 4.00 -14.66
CA MET A 398 10.91 4.12 -15.86
C MET A 398 12.37 3.72 -15.63
N SER A 399 12.75 3.42 -14.39
CA SER A 399 14.09 2.93 -14.07
C SER A 399 14.24 1.47 -14.49
N GLU A 400 15.38 1.12 -15.11
CA GLU A 400 15.75 -0.29 -15.31
C GLU A 400 16.20 -0.95 -13.99
N GLU A 401 16.58 -0.15 -12.99
CA GLU A 401 17.00 -0.63 -11.68
C GLU A 401 15.79 -1.00 -10.81
N VAL A 402 15.81 -2.23 -10.29
CA VAL A 402 14.81 -2.71 -9.33
C VAL A 402 15.16 -2.19 -7.94
N LEU A 403 14.19 -1.58 -7.26
CA LEU A 403 14.33 -1.12 -5.88
C LEU A 403 14.35 -2.32 -4.93
N ASP A 404 15.31 -2.39 -4.01
CA ASP A 404 15.33 -3.46 -3.01
C ASP A 404 14.15 -3.33 -2.03
N GLU A 405 13.87 -2.11 -1.56
CA GLU A 405 12.77 -1.82 -0.63
C GLU A 405 12.10 -0.48 -0.96
N PHE A 406 10.77 -0.50 -1.07
CA PHE A 406 9.91 0.67 -1.16
C PHE A 406 9.10 0.83 0.14
N ASP A 407 9.48 1.80 0.97
CA ASP A 407 8.79 2.12 2.22
C ASP A 407 8.02 3.43 2.10
N LEU A 408 6.69 3.32 2.12
CA LEU A 408 5.79 4.45 1.93
C LEU A 408 5.93 5.49 3.06
N LYS A 409 6.35 5.09 4.27
CA LYS A 409 6.56 6.01 5.40
C LYS A 409 7.77 6.91 5.23
N LYS A 410 8.76 6.51 4.43
CA LYS A 410 9.94 7.36 4.13
C LYS A 410 9.55 8.63 3.38
N TYR A 411 8.38 8.69 2.75
CA TYR A 411 7.94 9.84 1.97
C TYR A 411 6.94 10.70 2.73
N LYS A 412 7.40 11.85 3.25
CA LYS A 412 6.54 12.83 3.91
C LYS A 412 5.65 13.55 2.88
N THR A 413 4.40 13.10 2.73
CA THR A 413 3.42 13.71 1.82
C THR A 413 1.98 13.53 2.33
N SER A 414 1.00 14.08 1.62
CA SER A 414 -0.43 13.89 1.92
C SER A 414 -0.90 12.48 1.55
N ASP A 415 -2.10 12.08 1.97
CA ASP A 415 -2.64 10.76 1.59
C ASP A 415 -2.80 10.59 0.08
N GLU A 416 -3.14 11.65 -0.63
CA GLU A 416 -3.16 11.66 -2.09
C GLU A 416 -1.76 11.51 -2.70
N GLY A 417 -0.74 12.14 -2.09
CA GLY A 417 0.66 11.96 -2.51
C GLY A 417 1.11 10.52 -2.34
N ARG A 418 0.71 9.87 -1.22
CA ARG A 418 0.97 8.43 -1.00
C ARG A 418 0.31 7.55 -2.05
N ARG A 419 -0.96 7.83 -2.42
CA ARG A 419 -1.64 7.12 -3.52
C ARG A 419 -0.87 7.22 -4.83
N ARG A 420 -0.36 8.41 -5.16
CA ARG A 420 0.44 8.65 -6.37
C ARG A 420 1.77 7.90 -6.40
N LEU A 421 2.29 7.50 -5.24
CA LEU A 421 3.51 6.71 -5.13
C LEU A 421 3.28 5.20 -5.26
N LEU A 422 2.07 4.69 -5.03
CA LEU A 422 1.77 3.25 -5.07
C LEU A 422 2.16 2.52 -6.36
N PRO A 423 2.10 3.13 -7.56
CA PRO A 423 2.58 2.45 -8.77
C PRO A 423 4.03 1.97 -8.68
N ALA A 424 4.87 2.60 -7.85
CA ALA A 424 6.27 2.19 -7.62
C ALA A 424 6.41 0.78 -6.99
N VAL A 425 5.33 0.21 -6.43
CA VAL A 425 5.33 -1.18 -5.94
C VAL A 425 5.70 -2.16 -7.07
N ARG A 426 5.39 -1.83 -8.34
CA ARG A 426 5.69 -2.66 -9.51
C ARG A 426 7.18 -2.83 -9.78
N CYS A 427 8.05 -1.97 -9.24
CA CYS A 427 9.49 -1.99 -9.52
C CYS A 427 10.34 -2.28 -8.27
N CYS A 428 9.76 -2.86 -7.22
CA CYS A 428 10.50 -3.17 -5.99
C CYS A 428 10.43 -4.65 -5.59
N ARG A 429 11.42 -5.15 -4.84
CA ARG A 429 11.42 -6.52 -4.29
C ARG A 429 10.60 -6.61 -3.00
N LYS A 430 10.57 -5.54 -2.21
CA LYS A 430 9.87 -5.46 -0.93
C LYS A 430 9.09 -4.14 -0.82
N ALA A 431 7.80 -4.22 -0.54
CA ALA A 431 6.95 -3.05 -0.34
C ALA A 431 6.40 -2.99 1.08
N LEU A 432 6.60 -1.87 1.76
CA LEU A 432 6.13 -1.59 3.11
C LEU A 432 5.07 -0.49 3.05
N LEU A 433 3.80 -0.89 3.05
CA LEU A 433 2.64 0.00 2.89
C LEU A 433 1.80 0.05 4.18
N ARG A 434 2.46 0.07 5.34
CA ARG A 434 1.84 -0.07 6.66
C ARG A 434 1.30 1.26 7.21
N ASP A 435 0.33 1.17 8.12
CA ASP A 435 -0.27 2.31 8.84
C ASP A 435 -0.90 3.38 7.93
N TYR A 436 -1.34 2.96 6.74
CA TYR A 436 -1.94 3.81 5.74
C TYR A 436 -3.29 3.24 5.31
N LYS A 437 -4.35 4.04 5.41
CA LYS A 437 -5.70 3.59 5.02
C LYS A 437 -5.79 3.39 3.51
N LEU A 438 -5.77 2.13 3.07
CA LEU A 438 -5.87 1.79 1.65
C LEU A 438 -7.29 2.01 1.14
N THR A 439 -7.39 2.61 -0.05
CA THR A 439 -8.65 2.70 -0.79
C THR A 439 -8.81 1.49 -1.72
N GLN A 440 -10.01 1.32 -2.28
CA GLN A 440 -10.23 0.33 -3.34
C GLN A 440 -9.27 0.53 -4.52
N GLN A 441 -9.11 1.76 -5.00
CA GLN A 441 -8.17 2.12 -6.06
C GLN A 441 -6.71 1.74 -5.73
N SER A 442 -6.35 1.87 -4.45
CA SER A 442 -5.01 1.48 -3.96
C SER A 442 -4.81 -0.03 -4.11
N CYS A 443 -5.82 -0.81 -3.73
CA CYS A 443 -5.81 -2.28 -3.88
C CYS A 443 -5.79 -2.70 -5.36
N GLU A 444 -6.52 -2.01 -6.23
CA GLU A 444 -6.50 -2.24 -7.68
C GLU A 444 -5.11 -1.99 -8.27
N THR A 445 -4.45 -0.91 -7.85
CA THR A 445 -3.08 -0.57 -8.28
C THR A 445 -2.08 -1.65 -7.86
N ILE A 446 -2.14 -2.09 -6.60
CA ILE A 446 -1.27 -3.15 -6.07
C ILE A 446 -1.55 -4.48 -6.77
N ALA A 447 -2.83 -4.84 -6.94
CA ALA A 447 -3.22 -6.07 -7.62
C ALA A 447 -2.81 -6.06 -9.11
N SER A 448 -2.87 -4.90 -9.78
CA SER A 448 -2.37 -4.72 -11.14
C SER A 448 -0.85 -4.91 -11.22
N ALA A 449 -0.11 -4.34 -10.27
CA ALA A 449 1.33 -4.54 -10.17
C ALA A 449 1.70 -6.03 -10.00
N LEU A 450 1.00 -6.74 -9.11
CA LEU A 450 1.20 -8.18 -8.88
C LEU A 450 0.89 -9.07 -10.10
N LYS A 451 0.02 -8.63 -11.00
CA LYS A 451 -0.33 -9.35 -12.25
C LYS A 451 0.62 -9.03 -13.41
N SER A 452 1.48 -8.01 -13.25
CA SER A 452 2.36 -7.51 -14.30
C SER A 452 3.46 -8.54 -14.63
N VAL A 453 3.72 -8.71 -15.93
CA VAL A 453 4.82 -9.54 -16.41
C VAL A 453 6.14 -8.92 -15.91
N ASN A 454 6.95 -9.70 -15.20
CA ASN A 454 8.23 -9.28 -14.59
C ASN A 454 8.13 -8.38 -13.35
N CYS A 455 7.01 -8.38 -12.62
CA CYS A 455 6.97 -7.73 -11.30
C CYS A 455 7.97 -8.42 -10.34
N PRO A 456 8.98 -7.70 -9.80
CA PRO A 456 10.02 -8.30 -8.96
C PRO A 456 9.59 -8.47 -7.50
N LEU A 457 8.37 -8.07 -7.14
CA LEU A 457 7.88 -8.02 -5.77
C LEU A 457 7.76 -9.41 -5.15
N ARG A 458 8.50 -9.63 -4.06
CA ARG A 458 8.52 -10.86 -3.25
C ARG A 458 7.85 -10.68 -1.90
N GLU A 459 7.97 -9.49 -1.31
CA GLU A 459 7.41 -9.21 0.02
C GLU A 459 6.48 -8.00 0.00
N LEU A 460 5.28 -8.17 0.55
CA LEU A 460 4.29 -7.11 0.68
C LEU A 460 3.76 -7.05 2.11
N ASP A 461 3.94 -5.91 2.76
CA ASP A 461 3.37 -5.64 4.07
C ASP A 461 2.29 -4.56 3.97
N LEU A 462 1.05 -4.94 4.27
CA LEU A 462 -0.14 -4.09 4.32
C LEU A 462 -0.70 -3.97 5.74
N SER A 463 0.16 -4.10 6.75
CA SER A 463 -0.26 -4.15 8.15
C SER A 463 -0.88 -2.82 8.59
N ASN A 464 -1.95 -2.88 9.38
CA ASN A 464 -2.68 -1.70 9.88
C ASN A 464 -3.14 -0.74 8.75
N THR A 465 -3.65 -1.29 7.64
CA THR A 465 -4.12 -0.48 6.50
C THR A 465 -5.64 -0.32 6.43
N GLY A 466 -6.37 -0.88 7.39
CA GLY A 466 -7.84 -0.93 7.35
C GLY A 466 -8.38 -1.68 6.13
N LEU A 467 -7.61 -2.63 5.60
CA LEU A 467 -7.96 -3.42 4.42
C LEU A 467 -9.31 -4.12 4.63
N GLN A 468 -10.26 -3.87 3.72
CA GLN A 468 -11.57 -4.51 3.70
C GLN A 468 -11.54 -5.80 2.86
N ASP A 469 -12.58 -6.62 2.99
CA ASP A 469 -12.72 -7.89 2.25
C ASP A 469 -12.61 -7.72 0.72
N SER A 470 -13.08 -6.59 0.18
CA SER A 470 -12.94 -6.26 -1.25
C SER A 470 -11.48 -6.10 -1.68
N GLY A 471 -10.65 -5.48 -0.84
CA GLY A 471 -9.21 -5.35 -1.05
C GLY A 471 -8.51 -6.71 -1.00
N VAL A 472 -8.83 -7.54 0.01
CA VAL A 472 -8.32 -8.92 0.12
C VAL A 472 -8.69 -9.75 -1.10
N THR A 473 -9.92 -9.59 -1.59
CA THR A 473 -10.40 -10.29 -2.79
C THR A 473 -9.57 -9.95 -4.03
N MET A 474 -9.27 -8.67 -4.24
CA MET A 474 -8.42 -8.26 -5.36
C MET A 474 -6.99 -8.77 -5.26
N LEU A 475 -6.39 -8.73 -4.07
CA LEU A 475 -5.05 -9.27 -3.84
C LEU A 475 -5.02 -10.78 -4.07
N CYS A 476 -6.01 -11.52 -3.55
CA CYS A 476 -6.14 -12.95 -3.76
C CYS A 476 -6.36 -13.33 -5.24
N ALA A 477 -7.11 -12.51 -5.99
CA ALA A 477 -7.23 -12.68 -7.43
C ALA A 477 -5.90 -12.45 -8.16
N ALA A 478 -5.05 -11.53 -7.67
CA ALA A 478 -3.70 -11.34 -8.18
C ALA A 478 -2.76 -12.51 -7.82
N LEU A 479 -2.84 -13.05 -6.61
CA LEU A 479 -2.05 -14.23 -6.18
C LEU A 479 -2.33 -15.48 -7.03
N LYS A 480 -3.52 -15.58 -7.64
CA LYS A 480 -3.87 -16.69 -8.55
C LYS A 480 -3.29 -16.51 -9.96
N ASN A 481 -2.73 -15.34 -10.27
CA ASN A 481 -2.17 -15.05 -11.59
C ASN A 481 -0.80 -15.72 -11.76
N PRO A 482 -0.51 -16.36 -12.91
CA PRO A 482 0.77 -17.03 -13.13
C PRO A 482 2.00 -16.11 -13.15
N ASN A 483 1.82 -14.80 -13.36
CA ASN A 483 2.91 -13.83 -13.30
C ASN A 483 3.23 -13.39 -11.87
N CYS A 484 2.35 -13.69 -10.90
CA CYS A 484 2.56 -13.29 -9.52
C CYS A 484 3.75 -14.02 -8.93
N GLN A 485 4.54 -13.28 -8.15
CA GLN A 485 5.84 -13.70 -7.64
C GLN A 485 5.97 -13.45 -6.13
N LEU A 486 4.86 -13.11 -5.47
CA LEU A 486 4.81 -12.71 -4.07
C LEU A 486 4.92 -13.91 -3.12
N GLU A 487 6.02 -13.97 -2.38
CA GLU A 487 6.35 -15.06 -1.45
C GLU A 487 5.91 -14.76 -0.02
N THR A 488 5.88 -13.48 0.38
CA THR A 488 5.49 -13.05 1.73
C THR A 488 4.39 -12.00 1.70
N LEU A 489 3.31 -12.25 2.43
CA LEU A 489 2.19 -11.33 2.60
C LEU A 489 1.90 -11.13 4.09
N ARG A 490 1.95 -9.87 4.54
CA ARG A 490 1.64 -9.50 5.93
C ARG A 490 0.39 -8.62 5.97
N LEU A 491 -0.65 -9.11 6.63
CA LEU A 491 -1.96 -8.46 6.79
C LEU A 491 -2.29 -8.26 8.29
N ARG A 492 -1.29 -7.96 9.13
CA ARG A 492 -1.53 -7.75 10.56
C ARG A 492 -2.43 -6.56 10.79
N ASP A 493 -3.22 -6.58 11.85
CA ASP A 493 -4.10 -5.45 12.21
C ASP A 493 -5.04 -5.02 11.06
N CYS A 494 -5.37 -5.95 10.15
CA CYS A 494 -6.37 -5.72 9.11
C CYS A 494 -7.75 -6.18 9.59
N ASN A 495 -8.80 -5.49 9.15
CA ASN A 495 -10.18 -5.80 9.54
C ASN A 495 -10.73 -7.00 8.74
N LEU A 496 -10.03 -8.14 8.81
CA LEU A 496 -10.34 -9.35 8.08
C LEU A 496 -11.58 -10.02 8.66
N THR A 497 -12.52 -10.40 7.80
CA THR A 497 -13.70 -11.18 8.17
C THR A 497 -13.58 -12.65 7.77
N GLN A 498 -14.62 -13.43 8.04
CA GLN A 498 -14.77 -14.78 7.50
C GLN A 498 -14.66 -14.81 5.96
N GLN A 499 -15.16 -13.80 5.25
CA GLN A 499 -15.06 -13.72 3.79
C GLN A 499 -13.60 -13.57 3.33
N SER A 500 -12.80 -12.79 4.06
CA SER A 500 -11.37 -12.69 3.82
C SER A 500 -10.68 -14.05 3.95
N CYS A 501 -11.02 -14.83 4.98
CA CYS A 501 -10.44 -16.17 5.21
C CYS A 501 -10.76 -17.13 4.06
N GLU A 502 -12.02 -17.16 3.61
CA GLU A 502 -12.44 -17.98 2.47
C GLU A 502 -11.67 -17.61 1.20
N THR A 503 -11.51 -16.32 0.96
CA THR A 503 -10.84 -15.81 -0.25
C THR A 503 -9.35 -16.10 -0.23
N ILE A 504 -8.70 -15.96 0.93
CA ILE A 504 -7.29 -16.34 1.14
C ILE A 504 -7.13 -17.85 0.97
N ALA A 505 -7.98 -18.65 1.60
CA ALA A 505 -7.96 -20.11 1.45
C ALA A 505 -8.10 -20.52 -0.03
N SER A 506 -9.02 -19.88 -0.76
CA SER A 506 -9.18 -20.10 -2.20
C SER A 506 -7.92 -19.75 -3.00
N ALA A 507 -7.21 -18.67 -2.67
CA ALA A 507 -5.93 -18.33 -3.31
C ALA A 507 -4.85 -19.38 -3.02
N LEU A 508 -4.70 -19.81 -1.77
CA LEU A 508 -3.70 -20.80 -1.35
C LEU A 508 -3.86 -22.18 -2.02
N THR A 509 -5.07 -22.52 -2.50
CA THR A 509 -5.31 -23.77 -3.24
C THR A 509 -4.96 -23.71 -4.73
N SER A 510 -4.67 -22.50 -5.25
CA SER A 510 -4.31 -22.31 -6.65
C SER A 510 -2.89 -22.80 -6.94
N VAL A 511 -2.72 -23.49 -8.07
CA VAL A 511 -1.40 -23.96 -8.56
C VAL A 511 -0.42 -22.80 -8.77
N ASN A 512 -0.93 -21.61 -9.08
CA ASN A 512 -0.11 -20.43 -9.37
C ASN A 512 0.24 -19.62 -8.12
N CYS A 513 -0.27 -19.96 -6.93
CA CYS A 513 -0.02 -19.16 -5.74
C CYS A 513 1.41 -19.40 -5.23
N PRO A 514 2.29 -18.38 -5.23
CA PRO A 514 3.69 -18.54 -4.85
C PRO A 514 3.96 -18.33 -3.36
N LEU A 515 2.91 -18.13 -2.57
CA LEU A 515 3.02 -17.65 -1.19
C LEU A 515 3.64 -18.71 -0.26
N ARG A 516 4.71 -18.32 0.44
CA ARG A 516 5.45 -19.12 1.43
C ARG A 516 5.26 -18.63 2.86
N GLU A 517 5.09 -17.33 3.06
CA GLU A 517 4.84 -16.72 4.37
C GLU A 517 3.54 -15.91 4.38
N LEU A 518 2.69 -16.19 5.36
CA LEU A 518 1.46 -15.45 5.60
C LEU A 518 1.37 -15.06 7.07
N ASP A 519 1.27 -13.76 7.31
CA ASP A 519 1.06 -13.20 8.65
C ASP A 519 -0.33 -12.55 8.72
N LEU A 520 -1.23 -13.16 9.51
CA LEU A 520 -2.58 -12.66 9.79
C LEU A 520 -2.73 -12.25 11.26
N SER A 521 -1.63 -11.93 11.95
CA SER A 521 -1.66 -11.65 13.39
C SER A 521 -2.54 -10.45 13.74
N ASN A 522 -3.15 -10.51 14.92
CA ASN A 522 -4.09 -9.52 15.47
C ASN A 522 -5.26 -9.22 14.54
N THR A 523 -5.80 -10.27 13.92
CA THR A 523 -7.03 -10.20 13.14
C THR A 523 -8.12 -11.04 13.81
N GLY A 524 -9.38 -10.63 13.69
CA GLY A 524 -10.52 -11.26 14.37
C GLY A 524 -10.97 -12.61 13.77
N LEU A 525 -10.04 -13.44 13.27
CA LEU A 525 -10.34 -14.68 12.53
C LEU A 525 -11.20 -15.65 13.32
N GLN A 526 -10.91 -15.79 14.63
CA GLN A 526 -11.50 -16.81 15.51
C GLN A 526 -11.29 -18.24 14.96
N ASP A 527 -11.91 -19.23 15.60
CA ASP A 527 -11.73 -20.64 15.22
C ASP A 527 -12.32 -20.98 13.83
N SER A 528 -13.36 -20.27 13.41
CA SER A 528 -14.00 -20.46 12.10
C SER A 528 -13.07 -20.04 10.95
N GLY A 529 -12.38 -18.90 11.09
CA GLY A 529 -11.38 -18.41 10.14
C GLY A 529 -10.25 -19.42 9.91
N VAL A 530 -9.68 -19.92 11.02
CA VAL A 530 -8.60 -20.92 10.98
C VAL A 530 -9.06 -22.23 10.34
N THR A 531 -10.30 -22.65 10.60
CA THR A 531 -10.84 -23.88 10.00
C THR A 531 -10.89 -23.82 8.47
N MET A 532 -11.22 -22.66 7.88
CA MET A 532 -11.16 -22.46 6.42
C MET A 532 -9.72 -22.51 5.88
N LEU A 533 -8.78 -21.84 6.56
CA LEU A 533 -7.36 -21.89 6.17
C LEU A 533 -6.80 -23.32 6.26
N CYS A 534 -7.19 -24.09 7.28
CA CYS A 534 -6.80 -25.49 7.44
C CYS A 534 -7.23 -26.38 6.28
N ALA A 535 -8.38 -26.10 5.65
CA ALA A 535 -8.80 -26.83 4.46
C ALA A 535 -7.85 -26.58 3.29
N ALA A 536 -7.39 -25.33 3.10
CA ALA A 536 -6.43 -24.98 2.06
C ALA A 536 -5.03 -25.58 2.29
N LEU A 537 -4.56 -25.60 3.54
CA LEU A 537 -3.24 -26.16 3.91
C LEU A 537 -3.10 -27.67 3.66
N LYS A 538 -4.22 -28.39 3.52
CA LYS A 538 -4.22 -29.82 3.16
C LYS A 538 -4.12 -30.05 1.65
N ASN A 539 -4.27 -29.00 0.85
CA ASN A 539 -4.23 -29.07 -0.61
C ASN A 539 -2.78 -29.25 -1.08
N PRO A 540 -2.50 -30.17 -2.03
CA PRO A 540 -1.16 -30.41 -2.55
C PRO A 540 -0.54 -29.21 -3.27
N ASN A 541 -1.35 -28.25 -3.73
CA ASN A 541 -0.86 -27.04 -4.40
C ASN A 541 -0.42 -25.95 -3.41
N CYS A 542 -0.78 -26.08 -2.12
CA CYS A 542 -0.40 -25.07 -1.13
C CYS A 542 1.11 -25.14 -0.89
N GLN A 543 1.78 -23.99 -0.91
CA GLN A 543 3.24 -23.86 -0.71
C GLN A 543 3.60 -23.13 0.59
N LEU A 544 2.62 -22.90 1.46
CA LEU A 544 2.78 -22.06 2.64
C LEU A 544 3.63 -22.77 3.71
N GLU A 545 4.83 -22.25 3.95
CA GLU A 545 5.80 -22.79 4.91
C GLU A 545 5.72 -22.11 6.28
N ILE A 546 5.32 -20.83 6.31
CA ILE A 546 5.27 -20.00 7.52
C ILE A 546 3.87 -19.42 7.68
N LEU A 547 3.23 -19.72 8.81
CA LEU A 547 1.93 -19.16 9.18
C LEU A 547 1.98 -18.53 10.56
N ARG A 548 1.65 -17.24 10.65
CA ARG A 548 1.54 -16.51 11.92
C ARG A 548 0.09 -16.11 12.17
N LEU A 549 -0.42 -16.53 13.32
CA LEU A 549 -1.79 -16.29 13.81
C LEU A 549 -1.76 -15.74 15.25
N VAL A 550 -0.80 -14.86 15.54
CA VAL A 550 -0.64 -14.30 16.89
C VAL A 550 -1.85 -13.44 17.22
N LEU A 551 -2.43 -13.59 18.42
CA LEU A 551 -3.55 -12.76 18.87
C LEU A 551 -4.79 -12.79 17.94
N CYS A 552 -5.15 -13.97 17.40
CA CYS A 552 -6.28 -14.14 16.49
C CYS A 552 -7.60 -14.57 17.17
N LYS A 553 -7.66 -14.50 18.51
CA LYS A 553 -8.77 -14.99 19.36
C LYS A 553 -9.05 -16.48 19.15
N LEU A 554 -7.99 -17.27 19.02
CA LEU A 554 -8.09 -18.72 18.83
C LEU A 554 -8.25 -19.44 20.16
N THR A 555 -8.94 -20.57 20.12
CA THR A 555 -9.14 -21.47 21.27
C THR A 555 -8.58 -22.87 20.99
N GLU A 556 -8.80 -23.81 21.92
CA GLU A 556 -8.50 -25.24 21.73
C GLU A 556 -9.12 -25.84 20.46
N GLN A 557 -10.24 -25.29 19.96
CA GLN A 557 -10.90 -25.78 18.75
C GLN A 557 -10.04 -25.57 17.49
N SER A 558 -9.38 -24.42 17.37
CA SER A 558 -8.40 -24.17 16.30
C SER A 558 -7.27 -25.19 16.32
N CYS A 559 -6.79 -25.57 17.51
CA CYS A 559 -5.73 -26.56 17.66
C CYS A 559 -6.12 -27.93 17.11
N SER A 560 -7.39 -28.33 17.23
CA SER A 560 -7.90 -29.57 16.63
C SER A 560 -7.84 -29.53 15.09
N SER A 561 -8.29 -28.43 14.48
CA SER A 561 -8.20 -28.21 13.03
C SER A 561 -6.76 -28.22 12.53
N ILE A 562 -5.86 -27.52 13.22
CA ILE A 562 -4.43 -27.47 12.90
C ILE A 562 -3.78 -28.85 13.08
N ALA A 563 -4.11 -29.59 14.13
CA ALA A 563 -3.61 -30.95 14.33
C ALA A 563 -4.00 -31.88 13.17
N SER A 564 -5.18 -31.68 12.57
CA SER A 564 -5.58 -32.41 11.37
C SER A 564 -4.77 -32.01 10.13
N VAL A 565 -4.32 -30.75 10.03
CA VAL A 565 -3.41 -30.29 8.97
C VAL A 565 -2.04 -30.94 9.11
N LEU A 566 -1.46 -30.94 10.32
CA LEU A 566 -0.12 -31.51 10.59
C LEU A 566 -0.04 -33.03 10.33
N GLN A 567 -1.19 -33.73 10.30
CA GLN A 567 -1.28 -35.14 9.94
C GLN A 567 -1.34 -35.38 8.42
N SER A 568 -1.57 -34.34 7.63
CA SER A 568 -1.67 -34.44 6.18
C SER A 568 -0.30 -34.57 5.52
N VAL A 569 -0.16 -35.53 4.59
CA VAL A 569 1.04 -35.71 3.75
C VAL A 569 1.40 -34.47 2.93
N ASN A 570 0.40 -33.65 2.61
CA ASN A 570 0.53 -32.45 1.79
C ASN A 570 0.90 -31.21 2.60
N CYS A 571 0.95 -31.28 3.93
CA CYS A 571 1.24 -30.11 4.75
C CYS A 571 2.64 -29.54 4.41
N PRO A 572 2.74 -28.26 4.03
CA PRO A 572 4.01 -27.60 3.73
C PRO A 572 4.63 -26.90 4.95
N LEU A 573 3.86 -26.71 6.03
CA LEU A 573 4.26 -25.88 7.16
C LEU A 573 5.54 -26.37 7.85
N ARG A 574 6.46 -25.42 8.01
CA ARG A 574 7.71 -25.52 8.75
C ARG A 574 7.70 -24.65 10.00
N GLU A 575 6.98 -23.53 9.97
CA GLU A 575 6.85 -22.61 11.09
C GLU A 575 5.39 -22.25 11.36
N LEU A 576 5.01 -22.34 12.64
CA LEU A 576 3.68 -21.97 13.11
C LEU A 576 3.81 -21.14 14.39
N ASP A 577 3.23 -19.94 14.36
CA ASP A 577 3.16 -19.05 15.50
C ASP A 577 1.70 -18.85 15.92
N LEU A 578 1.33 -19.39 17.09
CA LEU A 578 0.01 -19.26 17.68
C LEU A 578 0.04 -18.44 18.97
N SER A 579 1.12 -17.70 19.21
CA SER A 579 1.32 -16.96 20.45
C SER A 579 0.16 -16.02 20.77
N ASN A 580 -0.05 -15.73 22.05
CA ASN A 580 -1.05 -14.77 22.55
C ASN A 580 -2.51 -15.16 22.19
N ASN A 581 -2.82 -16.47 22.16
CA ASN A 581 -4.17 -17.02 21.98
C ASN A 581 -4.58 -17.88 23.18
N ASP A 582 -5.87 -18.03 23.45
CA ASP A 582 -6.39 -18.76 24.61
C ASP A 582 -6.49 -20.28 24.34
N LEU A 583 -5.36 -20.92 24.05
CA LEU A 583 -5.32 -22.31 23.60
C LEU A 583 -5.50 -23.31 24.74
N GLN A 584 -5.03 -22.95 25.95
CA GLN A 584 -5.04 -23.79 27.15
C GLN A 584 -4.30 -25.13 26.95
N ASP A 585 -4.25 -25.96 28.00
CA ASP A 585 -3.55 -27.25 27.94
C ASP A 585 -4.21 -28.26 27.00
N SER A 586 -5.53 -28.18 26.86
CA SER A 586 -6.35 -28.95 25.91
C SER A 586 -5.95 -28.70 24.46
N GLY A 587 -5.73 -27.44 24.08
CA GLY A 587 -5.25 -27.07 22.75
C GLY A 587 -3.90 -27.69 22.42
N VAL A 588 -2.93 -27.59 23.34
CA VAL A 588 -1.61 -28.21 23.17
C VAL A 588 -1.71 -29.73 23.04
N LYS A 589 -2.62 -30.36 23.79
CA LYS A 589 -2.88 -31.80 23.68
C LYS A 589 -3.33 -32.18 22.27
N PHE A 590 -4.20 -31.39 21.63
CA PHE A 590 -4.58 -31.61 20.23
C PHE A 590 -3.39 -31.45 19.29
N LEU A 591 -2.62 -30.36 19.40
CA LEU A 591 -1.44 -30.13 18.55
C LEU A 591 -0.43 -31.28 18.65
N CYS A 592 -0.22 -31.81 19.86
CA CYS A 592 0.68 -32.94 20.10
C CYS A 592 0.30 -34.22 19.35
N VAL A 593 -0.99 -34.43 19.03
CA VAL A 593 -1.44 -35.55 18.17
C VAL A 593 -0.88 -35.38 16.76
N GLY A 594 -0.97 -34.16 16.20
CA GLY A 594 -0.44 -33.86 14.88
C GLY A 594 1.09 -33.91 14.81
N LEU A 595 1.77 -33.35 15.82
CA LEU A 595 3.24 -33.31 15.87
C LEU A 595 3.91 -34.69 15.95
N LYS A 596 3.19 -35.71 16.43
CA LYS A 596 3.69 -37.10 16.48
C LYS A 596 3.58 -37.83 15.14
N ASN A 597 2.85 -37.27 14.18
CA ASN A 597 2.62 -37.90 12.89
C ASN A 597 3.92 -37.95 12.05
N PRO A 598 4.24 -39.08 11.38
CA PRO A 598 5.42 -39.22 10.52
C PRO A 598 5.51 -38.19 9.39
N HIS A 599 4.39 -37.62 8.96
CA HIS A 599 4.32 -36.66 7.86
C HIS A 599 4.47 -35.19 8.30
N CYS A 600 4.49 -34.92 9.61
CA CYS A 600 4.66 -33.58 10.13
C CYS A 600 6.05 -33.04 9.76
N LYS A 601 6.11 -31.82 9.21
CA LYS A 601 7.35 -31.12 8.83
C LYS A 601 7.63 -29.88 9.67
N LEU A 602 6.82 -29.66 10.72
CA LEU A 602 6.90 -28.45 11.53
C LEU A 602 8.17 -28.43 12.38
N GLU A 603 9.08 -27.49 12.06
CA GLU A 603 10.37 -27.33 12.72
C GLU A 603 10.32 -26.26 13.82
N ILE A 604 9.44 -25.26 13.68
CA ILE A 604 9.33 -24.13 14.61
C ILE A 604 7.88 -24.03 15.10
N LEU A 605 7.70 -24.08 16.41
CA LEU A 605 6.41 -23.88 17.06
C LEU A 605 6.53 -22.84 18.17
N ARG A 606 5.72 -21.78 18.08
CA ARG A 606 5.63 -20.74 19.11
C ARG A 606 4.25 -20.70 19.74
N LEU A 607 4.22 -20.80 21.06
CA LEU A 607 3.04 -20.86 21.91
C LEU A 607 3.19 -19.91 23.12
N ALA A 608 3.87 -18.77 22.92
CA ALA A 608 4.08 -17.83 24.01
C ALA A 608 2.74 -17.18 24.42
N LEU A 609 2.53 -16.91 25.72
CA LEU A 609 1.26 -16.33 26.22
C LEU A 609 0.00 -17.11 25.81
N CYS A 610 0.03 -18.45 25.84
CA CYS A 610 -1.10 -19.30 25.43
C CYS A 610 -1.97 -19.85 26.58
N LYS A 611 -1.78 -19.30 27.79
CA LYS A 611 -2.36 -19.78 29.07
C LYS A 611 -2.03 -21.26 29.35
N LEU A 612 -0.79 -21.66 29.08
CA LEU A 612 -0.33 -23.03 29.32
C LEU A 612 0.15 -23.20 30.75
N THR A 613 -0.05 -24.41 31.30
CA THR A 613 0.44 -24.82 32.62
C THR A 613 1.47 -25.95 32.49
N GLU A 614 1.91 -26.53 33.60
CA GLU A 614 2.76 -27.72 33.63
C GLU A 614 2.18 -28.91 32.84
N GLN A 615 0.85 -28.99 32.69
CA GLN A 615 0.20 -30.11 32.01
C GLN A 615 0.48 -30.13 30.51
N SER A 616 0.61 -28.95 29.89
CA SER A 616 1.07 -28.83 28.50
C SER A 616 2.46 -29.42 28.31
N CYS A 617 3.36 -29.21 29.27
CA CYS A 617 4.74 -29.70 29.20
C CYS A 617 4.82 -31.22 29.17
N SER A 618 3.93 -31.92 29.87
CA SER A 618 3.82 -33.39 29.80
C SER A 618 3.45 -33.87 28.38
N SER A 619 2.50 -33.21 27.74
CA SER A 619 2.10 -33.53 26.35
C SER A 619 3.25 -33.25 25.38
N ILE A 620 3.92 -32.11 25.51
CA ILE A 620 5.08 -31.74 24.67
C ILE A 620 6.26 -32.70 24.89
N ALA A 621 6.55 -33.09 26.12
CA ALA A 621 7.61 -34.06 26.43
C ALA A 621 7.39 -35.37 25.67
N SER A 622 6.14 -35.83 25.56
CA SER A 622 5.81 -37.02 24.78
C SER A 622 6.00 -36.84 23.26
N VAL A 623 5.93 -35.60 22.74
CA VAL A 623 6.28 -35.29 21.35
C VAL A 623 7.80 -35.34 21.17
N LEU A 624 8.57 -34.74 22.07
CA LEU A 624 10.05 -34.76 22.01
C LEU A 624 10.64 -36.17 22.10
N GLN A 625 9.92 -37.11 22.73
CA GLN A 625 10.29 -38.52 22.78
C GLN A 625 9.92 -39.30 21.52
N SER A 626 9.05 -38.75 20.67
CA SER A 626 8.60 -39.40 19.45
C SER A 626 9.72 -39.48 18.42
N VAL A 627 9.80 -40.62 17.74
CA VAL A 627 10.77 -40.87 16.66
C VAL A 627 10.59 -39.93 15.46
N ASN A 628 9.37 -39.39 15.32
CA ASN A 628 8.97 -38.53 14.22
C ASN A 628 9.02 -37.04 14.55
N CYS A 629 9.53 -36.63 15.72
CA CYS A 629 9.53 -35.22 16.11
C CYS A 629 10.37 -34.37 15.12
N PRO A 630 9.76 -33.39 14.44
CA PRO A 630 10.47 -32.52 13.51
C PRO A 630 10.99 -31.23 14.17
N LEU A 631 10.57 -30.93 15.40
CA LEU A 631 10.83 -29.66 16.07
C LEU A 631 12.32 -29.42 16.32
N ARG A 632 12.75 -28.22 15.93
CA ARG A 632 14.07 -27.62 16.16
C ARG A 632 13.98 -26.40 17.07
N GLU A 633 12.89 -25.65 17.03
CA GLU A 633 12.62 -24.52 17.92
C GLU A 633 11.26 -24.66 18.58
N LEU A 634 11.25 -24.46 19.90
CA LEU A 634 10.04 -24.41 20.70
C LEU A 634 10.07 -23.19 21.62
N ASP A 635 9.08 -22.32 21.46
CA ASP A 635 8.87 -21.16 22.32
C ASP A 635 7.61 -21.36 23.18
N LEU A 636 7.81 -21.47 24.49
CA LEU A 636 6.75 -21.55 25.51
C LEU A 636 6.77 -20.35 26.45
N SER A 637 7.48 -19.27 26.08
CA SER A 637 7.68 -18.10 26.93
C SER A 637 6.35 -17.54 27.46
N ASN A 638 6.39 -16.92 28.64
CA ASN A 638 5.25 -16.26 29.27
C ASN A 638 4.05 -17.17 29.58
N ASN A 639 4.29 -18.47 29.75
CA ASN A 639 3.30 -19.40 30.30
C ASN A 639 3.66 -19.79 31.73
N ASP A 640 2.69 -20.10 32.59
CA ASP A 640 2.93 -20.37 34.01
C ASP A 640 3.30 -21.85 34.23
N LEU A 641 4.39 -22.28 33.60
CA LEU A 641 4.82 -23.68 33.53
C LEU A 641 5.44 -24.21 34.84
N GLN A 642 6.10 -23.34 35.60
CA GLN A 642 6.79 -23.66 36.86
C GLN A 642 7.90 -24.72 36.69
N ASP A 643 8.56 -25.09 37.80
CA ASP A 643 9.60 -26.12 37.80
C ASP A 643 9.04 -27.50 37.45
N SER A 644 7.79 -27.80 37.82
CA SER A 644 7.10 -29.04 37.47
C SER A 644 6.95 -29.22 35.95
N GLY A 645 6.57 -28.16 35.23
CA GLY A 645 6.53 -28.16 33.77
C GLY A 645 7.91 -28.38 33.16
N VAL A 646 8.93 -27.69 33.67
CA VAL A 646 10.33 -27.87 33.24
C VAL A 646 10.80 -29.31 33.47
N ASN A 647 10.43 -29.93 34.58
CA ASN A 647 10.74 -31.32 34.89
C ASN A 647 10.13 -32.29 33.85
N PHE A 648 8.90 -32.04 33.40
CA PHE A 648 8.32 -32.81 32.29
C PHE A 648 9.10 -32.61 30.99
N LEU A 649 9.44 -31.37 30.62
CA LEU A 649 10.24 -31.11 29.41
C LEU A 649 11.60 -31.81 29.46
N CYS A 650 12.25 -31.83 30.62
CA CYS A 650 13.52 -32.53 30.85
C CYS A 650 13.44 -34.02 30.51
N VAL A 651 12.30 -34.68 30.76
CA VAL A 651 12.06 -36.10 30.39
C VAL A 651 12.06 -36.29 28.87
N GLY A 652 11.60 -35.29 28.11
CA GLY A 652 11.71 -35.26 26.65
C GLY A 652 13.11 -34.95 26.15
N LEU A 653 13.77 -33.94 26.72
CA LEU A 653 15.12 -33.50 26.35
C LEU A 653 16.19 -34.58 26.57
N LYS A 654 16.02 -35.43 27.59
CA LYS A 654 16.92 -36.57 27.85
C LYS A 654 16.83 -37.68 26.78
N ASN A 655 15.83 -37.65 25.91
CA ASN A 655 15.72 -38.64 24.85
C ASN A 655 16.82 -38.42 23.80
N PRO A 656 17.65 -39.42 23.47
CA PRO A 656 18.76 -39.28 22.51
C PRO A 656 18.30 -38.98 21.07
N ARG A 657 17.00 -39.11 20.79
CA ARG A 657 16.39 -38.77 19.49
C ARG A 657 15.80 -37.36 19.44
N CYS A 658 15.81 -36.62 20.55
CA CYS A 658 15.34 -35.24 20.59
C CYS A 658 16.25 -34.35 19.72
N LYS A 659 15.67 -33.67 18.72
CA LYS A 659 16.39 -32.82 17.77
C LYS A 659 16.33 -31.33 18.10
N LEU A 660 15.71 -30.97 19.22
CA LEU A 660 15.45 -29.58 19.60
C LEU A 660 16.78 -28.83 19.76
N GLU A 661 16.90 -27.69 19.07
CA GLU A 661 18.07 -26.82 19.07
C GLU A 661 17.85 -25.54 19.88
N ILE A 662 16.62 -25.02 19.89
CA ILE A 662 16.27 -23.78 20.60
C ILE A 662 15.06 -24.04 21.50
N LEU A 663 15.20 -23.72 22.78
CA LEU A 663 14.13 -23.79 23.75
C LEU A 663 14.00 -22.44 24.47
N ARG A 664 12.83 -21.81 24.35
CA ARG A 664 12.52 -20.56 25.05
C ARG A 664 11.50 -20.79 26.15
N LEU A 665 11.90 -20.47 27.37
CA LEU A 665 11.15 -20.57 28.62
C LEU A 665 11.18 -19.23 29.37
N SER A 666 11.28 -18.13 28.63
CA SER A 666 11.40 -16.79 29.19
C SER A 666 10.12 -16.43 29.96
N GLY A 667 10.23 -16.05 31.24
CA GLY A 667 9.07 -15.71 32.05
C GLY A 667 8.13 -16.88 32.36
N CYS A 668 8.66 -18.09 32.57
CA CYS A 668 7.89 -19.31 32.83
C CYS A 668 7.76 -19.73 34.31
N LEU A 669 8.13 -18.84 35.24
CA LEU A 669 8.14 -19.11 36.70
C LEU A 669 9.16 -20.19 37.09
N VAL A 670 10.28 -20.28 36.37
CA VAL A 670 11.33 -21.28 36.63
C VAL A 670 12.22 -20.79 37.78
N THR A 671 12.52 -21.67 38.72
CA THR A 671 13.43 -21.39 39.84
C THR A 671 14.78 -22.10 39.68
N ASP A 672 15.61 -22.05 40.72
CA ASP A 672 16.83 -22.84 40.84
C ASP A 672 16.61 -24.35 40.65
N GLU A 673 15.45 -24.87 41.09
CA GLU A 673 15.11 -26.28 40.97
C GLU A 673 14.95 -26.68 39.50
N GLY A 674 14.12 -25.96 38.74
CA GLY A 674 13.92 -26.22 37.31
C GLY A 674 15.22 -26.03 36.51
N CYS A 675 16.03 -25.03 36.86
CA CYS A 675 17.35 -24.82 36.25
C CYS A 675 18.30 -26.00 36.53
N SER A 676 18.27 -26.55 37.74
CA SER A 676 19.05 -27.74 38.09
C SER A 676 18.60 -28.97 37.31
N SER A 677 17.30 -29.15 37.11
CA SER A 677 16.74 -30.22 36.27
C SER A 677 17.15 -30.07 34.80
N LEU A 678 17.10 -28.85 34.25
CA LEU A 678 17.57 -28.56 32.90
C LEU A 678 19.06 -28.87 32.76
N ALA A 679 19.90 -28.42 33.70
CA ALA A 679 21.32 -28.73 33.68
C ALA A 679 21.58 -30.25 33.70
N SER A 680 20.80 -31.03 34.46
CA SER A 680 20.87 -32.49 34.46
C SER A 680 20.36 -33.14 33.16
N ALA A 681 19.35 -32.56 32.51
CA ALA A 681 18.90 -33.05 31.22
C ALA A 681 19.95 -32.79 30.14
N LEU A 682 20.59 -31.64 30.17
CA LEU A 682 21.61 -31.23 29.20
C LEU A 682 22.93 -32.00 29.36
N SER A 683 23.22 -32.50 30.56
CA SER A 683 24.36 -33.41 30.78
C SER A 683 24.16 -34.80 30.18
N SER A 684 22.92 -35.16 29.83
CA SER A 684 22.59 -36.42 29.18
C SER A 684 22.97 -36.33 27.68
N ASN A 685 23.92 -37.16 27.24
CA ASN A 685 24.51 -37.10 25.91
C ASN A 685 23.85 -38.13 24.96
N PRO A 686 23.39 -37.75 23.74
CA PRO A 686 23.51 -36.44 23.09
C PRO A 686 22.33 -35.49 23.31
N SER A 687 22.64 -34.25 23.70
CA SER A 687 21.74 -33.10 23.56
C SER A 687 22.04 -32.35 22.26
N HIS A 688 20.98 -31.93 21.56
CA HIS A 688 21.06 -31.10 20.35
C HIS A 688 20.87 -29.61 20.64
N LEU A 689 20.57 -29.25 21.88
CA LEU A 689 20.24 -27.88 22.27
C LEU A 689 21.45 -26.95 22.11
N ARG A 690 21.22 -25.82 21.45
CA ARG A 690 22.19 -24.77 21.12
C ARG A 690 21.89 -23.46 21.84
N GLU A 691 20.61 -23.18 22.07
CA GLU A 691 20.15 -21.97 22.73
C GLU A 691 19.06 -22.31 23.75
N LEU A 692 19.23 -21.78 24.96
CA LEU A 692 18.24 -21.87 26.04
C LEU A 692 17.96 -20.46 26.57
N ASP A 693 16.72 -20.01 26.44
CA ASP A 693 16.29 -18.73 27.02
C ASP A 693 15.46 -18.94 28.28
N LEU A 694 16.02 -18.53 29.41
CA LEU A 694 15.43 -18.53 30.75
C LEU A 694 15.33 -17.10 31.31
N SER A 695 15.41 -16.07 30.46
CA SER A 695 15.27 -14.68 30.91
C SER A 695 13.95 -14.45 31.63
N TYR A 696 13.88 -13.45 32.50
CA TYR A 696 12.67 -13.12 33.27
C TYR A 696 12.15 -14.24 34.19
N ASN A 697 13.00 -15.15 34.66
CA ASN A 697 12.68 -16.18 35.67
C ASN A 697 13.40 -15.91 37.01
N HIS A 698 13.47 -16.89 37.91
CA HIS A 698 14.30 -16.82 39.12
C HIS A 698 15.31 -17.98 39.19
N PRO A 699 16.28 -18.04 38.26
CA PRO A 699 17.18 -19.19 38.15
C PRO A 699 18.09 -19.41 39.36
N GLY A 700 18.27 -18.41 40.23
CA GLY A 700 19.18 -18.46 41.38
C GLY A 700 20.66 -18.55 40.99
N ASP A 701 21.56 -18.19 41.90
CA ASP A 701 23.01 -18.22 41.63
C ASP A 701 23.51 -19.64 41.33
N SER A 702 22.95 -20.65 42.02
CA SER A 702 23.30 -22.06 41.82
C SER A 702 22.83 -22.59 40.46
N GLY A 703 21.62 -22.28 40.03
CA GLY A 703 21.04 -22.70 38.77
C GLY A 703 21.80 -22.08 37.59
N VAL A 704 22.10 -20.77 37.68
CA VAL A 704 22.97 -20.08 36.70
C VAL A 704 24.33 -20.77 36.63
N LYS A 705 24.99 -20.99 37.77
CA LYS A 705 26.31 -21.65 37.80
C LYS A 705 26.29 -23.05 37.18
N ARG A 706 25.25 -23.85 37.45
CA ARG A 706 25.08 -25.20 36.87
C ARG A 706 24.93 -25.13 35.35
N LEU A 707 24.07 -24.25 34.85
CA LEU A 707 23.85 -24.07 33.40
C LEU A 707 25.11 -23.55 32.70
N SER A 708 25.81 -22.57 33.27
CA SER A 708 27.10 -22.10 32.74
C SER A 708 28.17 -23.19 32.72
N THR A 709 28.18 -24.07 33.73
CA THR A 709 29.08 -25.24 33.74
C THR A 709 28.76 -26.19 32.59
N GLN A 710 27.48 -26.43 32.30
CA GLN A 710 27.06 -27.27 31.17
C GLN A 710 27.46 -26.66 29.82
N MET A 711 27.38 -25.33 29.65
CA MET A 711 27.89 -24.66 28.43
C MET A 711 29.38 -24.93 28.21
N ASN A 712 30.18 -24.93 29.28
CA ASN A 712 31.62 -25.19 29.20
C ASN A 712 31.95 -26.67 28.93
N GLN A 713 31.11 -27.60 29.40
CA GLN A 713 31.31 -29.05 29.27
C GLN A 713 30.75 -29.63 27.97
N HIS A 714 29.67 -29.06 27.43
CA HIS A 714 29.00 -29.52 26.21
C HIS A 714 29.20 -28.54 25.05
N CYS A 715 30.00 -28.94 24.06
CA CYS A 715 30.40 -28.10 22.92
C CYS A 715 29.27 -27.61 21.98
N ARG A 716 28.00 -28.00 22.21
CA ARG A 716 26.86 -27.63 21.36
C ARG A 716 26.01 -26.48 21.90
N LEU A 717 25.88 -26.33 23.22
CA LEU A 717 25.11 -25.26 23.84
C LEU A 717 25.93 -23.96 23.76
N LYS A 718 25.50 -23.03 22.89
CA LYS A 718 26.24 -21.81 22.57
C LYS A 718 25.80 -20.62 23.42
N SER A 719 24.52 -20.56 23.78
CA SER A 719 23.96 -19.45 24.54
C SER A 719 22.95 -19.94 25.57
N VAL A 720 23.04 -19.35 26.77
CA VAL A 720 22.04 -19.46 27.83
C VAL A 720 21.72 -18.04 28.27
N HIS A 721 20.46 -17.63 28.12
CA HIS A 721 20.00 -16.31 28.53
C HIS A 721 19.28 -16.43 29.88
N VAL A 722 19.73 -15.66 30.88
CA VAL A 722 19.17 -15.64 32.26
C VAL A 722 18.92 -14.21 32.73
N ASP A 723 18.83 -13.28 31.78
CA ASP A 723 18.74 -11.86 32.04
C ASP A 723 17.42 -11.48 32.75
N HIS A 724 17.44 -10.37 33.49
CA HIS A 724 16.27 -9.81 34.17
C HIS A 724 15.60 -10.76 35.20
N GLY A 725 16.35 -11.71 35.75
CA GLY A 725 15.87 -12.65 36.75
C GLY A 725 15.71 -12.06 38.16
N GLY A 726 14.91 -12.73 39.00
CA GLY A 726 14.70 -12.35 40.40
C GLY A 726 13.46 -12.99 41.02
N GLU A 727 13.40 -13.06 42.34
CA GLU A 727 12.31 -13.74 43.08
C GLU A 727 10.93 -13.15 42.74
N PHE A 728 10.86 -11.83 42.50
CA PHE A 728 9.64 -11.13 42.10
C PHE A 728 9.05 -11.60 40.76
N ARG A 729 9.82 -12.36 39.96
CA ARG A 729 9.35 -13.01 38.72
C ARG A 729 8.49 -14.25 38.98
N ILE A 730 8.48 -14.80 40.20
CA ILE A 730 7.65 -15.95 40.59
C ILE A 730 6.24 -15.47 40.97
N LYS A 731 5.58 -14.84 40.00
CA LYS A 731 4.19 -14.37 40.08
C LYS A 731 3.45 -14.79 38.80
N PRO A 732 2.25 -15.35 38.87
CA PRO A 732 1.53 -15.80 37.68
C PRO A 732 1.14 -14.65 36.74
N GLY A 733 0.99 -14.96 35.46
CA GLY A 733 0.58 -14.04 34.41
C GLY A 733 1.49 -12.81 34.24
N LEU A 734 0.94 -11.71 33.71
CA LEU A 734 1.73 -10.51 33.39
C LEU A 734 2.29 -9.78 34.63
N ARG A 735 1.82 -10.12 35.84
CA ARG A 735 2.28 -9.52 37.10
C ARG A 735 3.74 -9.82 37.43
N LYS A 736 4.35 -10.84 36.81
CA LYS A 736 5.80 -11.04 36.87
C LYS A 736 6.61 -9.91 36.24
N TYR A 737 5.98 -9.10 35.38
CA TYR A 737 6.59 -7.93 34.72
C TYR A 737 6.30 -6.61 35.42
N ALA A 738 5.67 -6.66 36.59
CA ALA A 738 5.11 -5.47 37.19
C ALA A 738 6.20 -4.44 37.56
N CYS A 739 6.02 -3.20 37.15
CA CYS A 739 6.92 -2.08 37.43
C CYS A 739 6.19 -0.98 38.20
N ASP A 740 6.87 -0.40 39.17
CA ASP A 740 6.37 0.76 39.91
C ASP A 740 6.70 2.04 39.14
N LEU A 741 5.66 2.77 38.72
CA LEU A 741 5.81 4.01 37.97
C LEU A 741 5.49 5.23 38.83
N THR A 742 6.20 6.32 38.60
CA THR A 742 5.95 7.63 39.21
C THR A 742 5.87 8.70 38.14
N LEU A 743 4.90 9.61 38.26
CA LEU A 743 4.67 10.71 37.34
C LEU A 743 5.74 11.80 37.56
N ASP A 744 6.30 12.33 36.48
CA ASP A 744 7.42 13.27 36.54
C ASP A 744 6.93 14.73 36.71
N PRO A 745 7.21 15.39 37.86
CA PRO A 745 6.86 16.79 38.09
C PRO A 745 7.52 17.78 37.11
N ASN A 746 8.53 17.34 36.36
CA ASN A 746 9.19 18.16 35.34
C ASN A 746 8.45 18.15 34.00
N THR A 747 7.59 17.15 33.76
CA THR A 747 6.80 17.04 32.53
C THR A 747 5.35 17.50 32.70
N VAL A 748 4.80 17.37 33.90
CA VAL A 748 3.39 17.64 34.21
C VAL A 748 2.92 19.05 33.82
N ASN A 749 1.79 19.14 33.13
CA ASN A 749 1.14 20.42 32.84
C ASN A 749 0.73 21.16 34.14
N THR A 750 0.76 22.50 34.15
CA THR A 750 0.40 23.30 35.33
C THR A 750 -1.05 23.14 35.78
N ARG A 751 -1.96 22.67 34.93
CA ARG A 751 -3.35 22.36 35.30
C ARG A 751 -3.51 21.02 36.03
N LEU A 752 -2.45 20.22 36.14
CA LEU A 752 -2.48 18.88 36.74
C LEU A 752 -1.83 18.89 38.12
N SER A 753 -2.51 18.38 39.14
CA SER A 753 -1.93 18.16 40.47
C SER A 753 -1.44 16.72 40.62
N LEU A 754 -0.24 16.55 41.17
CA LEU A 754 0.32 15.25 41.52
C LEU A 754 0.17 14.98 43.02
N SER A 755 -0.29 13.78 43.38
CA SER A 755 -0.46 13.35 44.78
C SER A 755 -0.03 11.89 44.99
N GLU A 756 -0.14 11.39 46.23
CA GLU A 756 0.25 10.03 46.61
C GLU A 756 1.68 9.65 46.20
N GLY A 757 2.65 10.53 46.45
CA GLY A 757 4.05 10.30 46.04
C GLY A 757 4.22 10.31 44.51
N ASN A 758 3.48 11.19 43.83
CA ASN A 758 3.43 11.33 42.36
C ASN A 758 2.90 10.09 41.63
N ARG A 759 1.99 9.33 42.24
CA ARG A 759 1.32 8.19 41.59
C ARG A 759 -0.08 8.51 41.11
N THR A 760 -0.65 9.59 41.62
CA THR A 760 -2.00 10.01 41.30
C THR A 760 -1.95 11.37 40.61
N VAL A 761 -2.70 11.52 39.53
CA VAL A 761 -2.86 12.78 38.80
C VAL A 761 -4.33 13.16 38.68
N THR A 762 -4.62 14.42 38.95
CA THR A 762 -5.97 15.00 38.86
C THR A 762 -5.90 16.29 38.06
N LEU A 763 -6.85 16.49 37.15
CA LEU A 763 -7.02 17.78 36.46
C LEU A 763 -7.80 18.76 37.36
N GLY A 764 -7.26 19.96 37.57
CA GLY A 764 -7.87 20.96 38.46
C GLY A 764 -7.32 22.37 38.26
N GLU A 765 -7.14 23.08 39.38
CA GLU A 765 -6.62 24.45 39.39
C GLU A 765 -5.13 24.51 39.01
N ASN A 766 -4.68 25.70 38.57
CA ASN A 766 -3.29 25.92 38.22
C ASN A 766 -2.37 25.74 39.43
N GLN A 767 -1.41 24.82 39.29
CA GLN A 767 -0.36 24.52 40.24
C GLN A 767 0.88 25.38 39.97
N SER A 768 1.57 25.78 41.04
CA SER A 768 2.80 26.57 40.97
C SER A 768 4.04 25.69 40.77
N TYR A 769 4.15 25.00 39.63
CA TYR A 769 5.37 24.28 39.28
C TYR A 769 6.44 25.22 38.69
N PRO A 770 7.75 24.97 38.93
CA PRO A 770 8.82 25.70 38.26
C PRO A 770 8.79 25.52 36.74
N ASP A 771 9.20 26.56 36.02
CA ASP A 771 9.42 26.46 34.58
C ASP A 771 10.44 25.37 34.25
N HIS A 772 10.11 24.55 33.25
CA HIS A 772 10.98 23.45 32.83
C HIS A 772 10.82 23.20 31.30
N PRO A 773 11.93 22.94 30.57
CA PRO A 773 11.87 22.72 29.12
C PRO A 773 11.01 21.51 28.73
N GLU A 774 11.01 20.46 29.55
CA GLU A 774 10.24 19.23 29.32
C GLU A 774 8.76 19.34 29.77
N ARG A 775 8.28 20.50 30.24
CA ARG A 775 6.92 20.65 30.75
C ARG A 775 5.90 20.76 29.61
N PHE A 776 4.77 20.05 29.67
CA PHE A 776 3.65 20.31 28.77
C PHE A 776 2.97 21.64 29.09
N ASP A 777 2.65 22.46 28.08
CA ASP A 777 2.03 23.79 28.27
C ASP A 777 0.53 23.83 27.91
N GLU A 778 0.16 23.46 26.68
CA GLU A 778 -1.20 23.55 26.17
C GLU A 778 -2.01 22.26 26.42
N TYR A 779 -1.37 21.09 26.25
CA TYR A 779 -2.02 19.80 26.49
C TYR A 779 -1.88 19.36 27.94
N TYR A 780 -2.99 18.96 28.57
CA TYR A 780 -3.04 18.52 29.97
C TYR A 780 -2.53 17.09 30.12
N GLN A 781 -1.21 16.93 30.08
CA GLN A 781 -0.54 15.62 30.07
C GLN A 781 0.63 15.57 31.03
N VAL A 782 1.00 14.36 31.41
CA VAL A 782 2.21 14.05 32.19
C VAL A 782 2.80 12.72 31.75
N MET A 783 4.11 12.58 31.85
CA MET A 783 4.85 11.34 31.61
C MET A 783 5.36 10.76 32.93
N CYS A 784 5.59 9.45 32.98
CA CYS A 784 6.34 8.84 34.07
C CYS A 784 7.83 9.22 34.01
N ARG A 785 8.51 9.07 35.15
CA ARG A 785 9.95 9.31 35.28
C ARG A 785 10.75 8.12 34.77
N GLU A 786 10.25 6.91 35.00
CA GLU A 786 10.93 5.66 34.68
C GLU A 786 10.93 5.41 33.18
N SER A 787 12.11 5.08 32.62
CA SER A 787 12.21 4.61 31.23
C SER A 787 11.85 3.13 31.15
N LEU A 788 10.93 2.79 30.27
CA LEU A 788 10.44 1.45 30.05
C LEU A 788 11.22 0.79 28.90
N THR A 789 11.91 -0.29 29.21
CA THR A 789 12.68 -1.13 28.27
C THR A 789 12.45 -2.61 28.61
N GLY A 790 12.59 -3.49 27.62
CA GLY A 790 12.28 -4.91 27.79
C GLY A 790 10.79 -5.17 28.04
N ARG A 791 10.47 -6.09 28.97
CA ARG A 791 9.09 -6.42 29.36
C ARG A 791 8.66 -5.70 30.63
N CYS A 792 7.60 -4.90 30.54
CA CYS A 792 7.05 -4.11 31.65
C CYS A 792 5.53 -4.28 31.73
N TYR A 793 4.99 -4.33 32.93
CA TYR A 793 3.56 -4.36 33.20
C TYR A 793 3.19 -3.34 34.28
N TRP A 794 2.11 -2.59 34.10
CA TRP A 794 1.58 -1.74 35.15
C TRP A 794 0.06 -1.66 35.03
N GLU A 795 -0.61 -1.36 36.15
CA GLU A 795 -2.04 -1.16 36.21
C GLU A 795 -2.33 0.32 36.50
N THR A 796 -3.32 0.88 35.80
CA THR A 796 -3.85 2.22 36.05
C THR A 796 -5.30 2.15 36.46
N GLU A 797 -5.67 2.87 37.51
CA GLU A 797 -7.03 2.94 38.05
C GLU A 797 -7.61 4.34 37.86
N ARG A 798 -8.86 4.43 37.41
CA ARG A 798 -9.56 5.70 37.11
C ARG A 798 -10.75 5.93 38.03
N SER A 799 -11.05 7.19 38.37
CA SER A 799 -12.23 7.54 39.18
C SER A 799 -13.46 7.97 38.36
N GLY A 800 -13.37 8.00 37.02
CA GLY A 800 -14.44 8.51 36.15
C GLY A 800 -14.40 7.94 34.74
N ASP A 801 -15.35 8.40 33.93
CA ASP A 801 -15.70 7.75 32.66
C ASP A 801 -14.75 8.04 31.49
N ASN A 802 -14.02 9.16 31.55
CA ASN A 802 -13.14 9.59 30.45
C ASN A 802 -11.69 9.65 30.90
N VAL A 803 -10.85 8.76 30.38
CA VAL A 803 -9.40 8.82 30.60
C VAL A 803 -8.62 8.19 29.46
N ASP A 804 -7.49 8.79 29.16
CA ASP A 804 -6.54 8.24 28.20
C ASP A 804 -5.38 7.59 28.95
N ILE A 805 -4.94 6.44 28.46
CA ILE A 805 -3.76 5.74 28.97
C ILE A 805 -2.80 5.59 27.81
N SER A 806 -1.63 6.19 27.91
CA SER A 806 -0.73 6.32 26.78
C SER A 806 0.64 5.75 27.06
N VAL A 807 1.34 5.38 25.99
CA VAL A 807 2.77 5.08 25.99
C VAL A 807 3.42 5.96 24.93
N THR A 808 4.57 6.57 25.22
CA THR A 808 5.19 7.54 24.32
C THR A 808 6.71 7.51 24.39
N TYR A 809 7.36 7.96 23.32
CA TYR A 809 8.78 8.28 23.34
C TYR A 809 9.07 9.58 24.10
N LYS A 810 10.29 9.67 24.65
CA LYS A 810 10.78 10.89 25.32
C LYS A 810 10.72 12.12 24.42
N GLY A 811 11.01 11.95 23.12
CA GLY A 811 11.11 13.03 22.16
C GLY A 811 9.78 13.59 21.63
N ILE A 812 8.64 13.30 22.27
CA ILE A 812 7.37 13.95 21.94
C ILE A 812 7.48 15.46 22.12
N ARG A 813 6.88 16.25 21.22
CA ARG A 813 6.85 17.70 21.37
C ARG A 813 5.96 18.04 22.56
N ARG A 814 6.31 19.05 23.36
CA ARG A 814 5.55 19.39 24.57
C ARG A 814 5.08 20.84 24.63
N LYS A 815 5.45 21.63 23.63
CA LYS A 815 5.21 23.07 23.57
C LYS A 815 4.32 23.45 22.40
N GLY A 816 3.26 24.19 22.70
CA GLY A 816 2.27 24.71 21.76
C GLY A 816 1.09 23.78 21.48
N ASN A 817 0.10 24.31 20.78
CA ASN A 817 -1.18 23.65 20.49
C ASN A 817 -1.19 22.96 19.11
N SER A 818 -0.31 21.97 18.94
CA SER A 818 -0.26 21.14 17.72
C SER A 818 -0.43 19.66 18.04
N ASP A 819 -0.98 18.88 17.12
CA ASP A 819 -1.15 17.42 17.26
C ASP A 819 0.16 16.67 17.58
N ASP A 820 1.31 17.22 17.20
CA ASP A 820 2.64 16.68 17.56
C ASP A 820 2.88 16.65 19.08
N CYS A 821 2.05 17.35 19.87
CA CYS A 821 2.14 17.44 21.33
C CYS A 821 1.16 16.52 22.08
N GLY A 822 0.07 16.08 21.45
CA GLY A 822 -0.96 15.27 22.11
C GLY A 822 -0.70 13.76 21.98
N PHE A 823 -0.89 12.99 23.05
CA PHE A 823 -0.77 11.53 23.01
C PHE A 823 -1.81 10.92 22.05
N GLY A 824 -1.37 9.95 21.25
CA GLY A 824 -2.16 9.30 20.21
C GLY A 824 -2.35 10.14 18.92
N LEU A 825 -2.03 11.44 18.93
CA LEU A 825 -2.20 12.33 17.78
C LEU A 825 -0.96 12.41 16.88
N ASN A 826 0.09 11.65 17.19
CA ASN A 826 1.35 11.61 16.47
C ASN A 826 1.91 10.17 16.41
N GLU A 827 2.97 10.00 15.64
CA GLU A 827 3.68 8.71 15.48
C GLU A 827 4.55 8.31 16.69
N LYS A 828 4.70 9.18 17.69
CA LYS A 828 5.55 8.96 18.87
C LYS A 828 4.77 8.48 20.09
N SER A 829 3.47 8.24 19.96
CA SER A 829 2.61 7.86 21.08
C SER A 829 1.48 6.92 20.66
N TRP A 830 1.13 6.03 21.57
CA TRP A 830 0.06 5.04 21.43
C TRP A 830 -0.88 5.21 22.63
N SER A 831 -2.15 5.50 22.38
CA SER A 831 -3.12 5.83 23.43
C SER A 831 -4.32 4.90 23.37
N LEU A 832 -4.74 4.42 24.53
CA LEU A 832 -6.07 3.84 24.73
C LEU A 832 -6.96 4.91 25.35
N CYS A 833 -7.92 5.41 24.58
CA CYS A 833 -8.92 6.34 25.05
C CYS A 833 -10.11 5.57 25.61
N CYS A 834 -10.43 5.77 26.88
CA CYS A 834 -11.56 5.17 27.56
C CYS A 834 -12.65 6.22 27.69
N HIS A 835 -13.80 6.04 27.04
CA HIS A 835 -14.95 6.94 27.13
C HIS A 835 -16.20 6.17 27.57
N GLY A 836 -16.62 6.33 28.82
CA GLY A 836 -17.67 5.52 29.44
C GLY A 836 -17.31 4.04 29.42
N ASN A 837 -18.10 3.27 28.66
CA ASN A 837 -17.91 1.82 28.45
C ASN A 837 -17.26 1.49 27.10
N SER A 838 -16.85 2.49 26.32
CA SER A 838 -16.23 2.31 25.01
C SER A 838 -14.73 2.55 25.07
N TYR A 839 -13.98 1.74 24.31
CA TYR A 839 -12.55 1.90 24.13
C TYR A 839 -12.23 2.31 22.69
N PHE A 840 -11.28 3.21 22.55
CA PHE A 840 -10.73 3.62 21.27
C PHE A 840 -9.21 3.50 21.33
N ALA A 841 -8.63 2.80 20.37
CA ALA A 841 -7.19 2.80 20.19
C ALA A 841 -6.81 3.96 19.26
N ARG A 842 -5.90 4.82 19.70
CA ARG A 842 -5.47 6.00 18.95
C ARG A 842 -3.95 6.04 18.77
N HIS A 843 -3.52 6.15 17.52
CA HIS A 843 -2.11 6.32 17.14
C HIS A 843 -2.02 7.13 15.85
N ASN A 844 -1.13 8.12 15.80
CA ASN A 844 -0.93 8.97 14.61
C ASN A 844 -2.23 9.55 14.03
N LYS A 845 -3.14 10.02 14.90
CA LYS A 845 -4.48 10.56 14.57
C LYS A 845 -5.47 9.54 14.01
N GLN A 846 -5.05 8.29 13.82
CA GLN A 846 -5.97 7.22 13.46
C GLN A 846 -6.60 6.68 14.74
N GLU A 847 -7.91 6.55 14.70
CA GLU A 847 -8.72 6.02 15.79
C GLU A 847 -9.41 4.75 15.34
N THR A 848 -9.27 3.70 16.13
CA THR A 848 -9.95 2.42 15.93
C THR A 848 -10.92 2.22 17.07
N VAL A 849 -12.22 2.14 16.74
CA VAL A 849 -13.27 1.81 17.69
C VAL A 849 -13.12 0.33 18.08
N ILE A 850 -13.00 0.06 19.37
CA ILE A 850 -12.88 -1.31 19.87
C ILE A 850 -14.30 -1.79 20.24
N PRO A 851 -14.75 -2.94 19.70
CA PRO A 851 -16.07 -3.49 19.98
C PRO A 851 -16.32 -3.63 21.49
N HIS A 852 -17.54 -3.32 21.91
CA HIS A 852 -17.92 -3.15 23.31
C HIS A 852 -17.59 -4.40 24.16
N HIS A 853 -16.78 -4.22 25.20
CA HIS A 853 -16.62 -5.20 26.28
C HIS A 853 -17.56 -4.82 27.43
N PRO A 854 -18.34 -5.76 28.01
CA PRO A 854 -19.30 -5.48 29.08
C PRO A 854 -18.66 -5.23 30.47
N SER A 855 -17.35 -4.98 30.57
CA SER A 855 -16.68 -4.83 31.88
C SER A 855 -16.75 -3.39 32.40
N HIS A 856 -17.48 -3.17 33.50
CA HIS A 856 -17.52 -1.90 34.26
C HIS A 856 -16.26 -1.65 35.11
N THR A 857 -15.10 -2.15 34.67
CA THR A 857 -13.88 -2.04 35.46
C THR A 857 -13.21 -0.69 35.23
N HIS A 858 -12.87 -0.02 36.33
CA HIS A 858 -12.11 1.21 36.30
C HIS A 858 -10.59 0.98 36.24
N ARG A 859 -10.15 -0.26 36.03
CA ARG A 859 -8.73 -0.62 36.02
C ARG A 859 -8.31 -1.19 34.68
N VAL A 860 -7.21 -0.65 34.16
CA VAL A 860 -6.60 -1.07 32.89
C VAL A 860 -5.15 -1.46 33.15
N GLY A 861 -4.78 -2.66 32.70
CA GLY A 861 -3.40 -3.15 32.70
C GLY A 861 -2.74 -2.85 31.37
N VAL A 862 -1.50 -2.39 31.39
CA VAL A 862 -0.68 -2.16 30.19
C VAL A 862 0.52 -3.10 30.25
N TYR A 863 0.75 -3.84 29.18
CA TYR A 863 1.90 -4.71 29.00
C TYR A 863 2.70 -4.25 27.79
N LEU A 864 3.95 -3.88 28.04
CA LEU A 864 4.93 -3.57 27.01
C LEU A 864 5.86 -4.78 26.85
N ASP A 865 5.97 -5.31 25.65
CA ASP A 865 7.12 -6.12 25.24
C ASP A 865 7.89 -5.34 24.17
N TRP A 866 8.89 -4.59 24.64
CA TRP A 866 9.68 -3.69 23.81
C TRP A 866 10.42 -4.45 22.70
N SER A 867 10.89 -5.67 22.99
CA SER A 867 11.65 -6.49 22.05
C SER A 867 10.80 -7.06 20.93
N SER A 868 9.56 -7.44 21.24
CA SER A 868 8.59 -7.91 20.23
C SER A 868 7.88 -6.77 19.51
N GLY A 869 8.06 -5.53 19.99
CA GLY A 869 7.43 -4.37 19.37
C GLY A 869 5.94 -4.26 19.70
N THR A 870 5.51 -4.68 20.89
CA THR A 870 4.08 -4.70 21.25
C THR A 870 3.76 -3.90 22.50
N VAL A 871 2.64 -3.17 22.47
CA VAL A 871 1.98 -2.58 23.64
C VAL A 871 0.55 -3.06 23.69
N SER A 872 0.24 -3.87 24.69
CA SER A 872 -1.06 -4.50 24.90
C SER A 872 -1.79 -3.88 26.08
N PHE A 873 -3.08 -3.61 25.90
CA PHE A 873 -3.98 -3.10 26.93
C PHE A 873 -4.97 -4.17 27.34
N TYR A 874 -5.25 -4.26 28.64
CA TYR A 874 -6.15 -5.24 29.24
C TYR A 874 -7.12 -4.56 30.21
N SER A 875 -8.37 -4.99 30.21
CA SER A 875 -9.32 -4.73 31.28
C SER A 875 -8.98 -5.66 32.44
N VAL A 876 -8.93 -5.12 33.66
CA VAL A 876 -8.60 -5.88 34.88
C VAL A 876 -9.84 -5.98 35.75
N SER A 877 -10.37 -7.19 35.92
CA SER A 877 -11.54 -7.43 36.78
C SER A 877 -11.20 -7.15 38.26
N SER A 878 -12.03 -6.34 38.93
CA SER A 878 -11.77 -5.91 40.32
C SER A 878 -11.88 -7.04 41.35
N ASP A 879 -12.65 -8.08 41.03
CA ASP A 879 -12.95 -9.23 41.89
C ASP A 879 -12.01 -10.42 41.64
N THR A 880 -11.84 -10.82 40.39
CA THR A 880 -11.04 -12.00 40.01
C THR A 880 -9.61 -11.66 39.57
N HIS A 881 -9.32 -10.38 39.31
CA HIS A 881 -8.06 -9.92 38.70
C HIS A 881 -7.77 -10.57 37.34
N THR A 882 -8.80 -11.09 36.67
CA THR A 882 -8.68 -11.65 35.32
C THR A 882 -8.38 -10.53 34.32
N LEU A 883 -7.38 -10.77 33.46
CA LEU A 883 -7.01 -9.88 32.38
C LEU A 883 -7.82 -10.22 31.13
N THR A 884 -8.62 -9.27 30.65
CA THR A 884 -9.32 -9.37 29.37
C THR A 884 -8.63 -8.46 28.37
N HIS A 885 -8.10 -9.01 27.28
CA HIS A 885 -7.43 -8.21 26.24
C HIS A 885 -8.39 -7.17 25.63
N ILE A 886 -7.92 -5.94 25.52
CA ILE A 886 -8.64 -4.81 24.89
C ILE A 886 -8.07 -4.55 23.50
N HIS A 887 -6.77 -4.27 23.41
CA HIS A 887 -6.11 -3.89 22.17
C HIS A 887 -4.60 -4.11 22.24
N THR A 888 -3.93 -4.22 21.09
CA THR A 888 -2.47 -4.27 21.00
C THR A 888 -1.99 -3.47 19.81
N PHE A 889 -1.04 -2.56 20.05
CA PHE A 889 -0.30 -1.89 18.99
C PHE A 889 0.95 -2.69 18.64
N HIS A 890 1.24 -2.81 17.35
CA HIS A 890 2.48 -3.37 16.82
C HIS A 890 3.34 -2.24 16.23
N CYS A 891 4.58 -2.13 16.68
CA CYS A 891 5.52 -1.14 16.18
C CYS A 891 6.97 -1.61 16.35
N THR A 892 7.88 -1.13 15.52
CA THR A 892 9.31 -1.28 15.77
C THR A 892 9.77 -0.15 16.68
N PHE A 893 9.95 -0.45 17.97
CA PHE A 893 10.44 0.53 18.91
C PHE A 893 11.94 0.79 18.69
N THR A 894 12.34 2.06 18.70
CA THR A 894 13.73 2.48 18.42
C THR A 894 14.42 3.14 19.61
N GLU A 895 13.64 3.57 20.60
CA GLU A 895 14.12 4.19 21.83
C GLU A 895 13.26 3.76 23.03
N PRO A 896 13.72 4.00 24.28
CA PRO A 896 12.93 3.70 25.48
C PRO A 896 11.58 4.43 25.49
N LEU A 897 10.58 3.77 26.08
CA LEU A 897 9.21 4.29 26.18
C LEU A 897 8.91 4.80 27.58
N TYR A 898 7.84 5.58 27.69
CA TYR A 898 7.37 6.17 28.94
C TYR A 898 5.85 6.06 28.99
N ALA A 899 5.30 5.69 30.14
CA ALA A 899 3.86 5.78 30.38
C ALA A 899 3.43 7.25 30.44
N GLY A 900 2.28 7.55 29.85
CA GLY A 900 1.70 8.88 29.77
C GLY A 900 0.25 8.87 30.27
N ALA A 901 -0.16 9.98 30.87
CA ALA A 901 -1.49 10.17 31.43
C ALA A 901 -2.09 11.54 31.05
N PRO A 902 -3.15 11.58 30.22
CA PRO A 902 -4.06 12.71 30.04
C PRO A 902 -5.37 12.51 30.82
N PRO A 903 -5.48 12.98 32.09
CA PRO A 903 -6.76 12.95 32.79
C PRO A 903 -7.72 14.04 32.28
N TYR A 904 -9.01 13.73 32.26
CA TYR A 904 -10.08 14.69 31.96
C TYR A 904 -10.58 15.41 33.22
N TRP A 905 -11.37 16.47 33.05
CA TRP A 905 -11.87 17.27 34.15
C TRP A 905 -12.72 16.45 35.13
N GLY A 906 -12.39 16.52 36.43
CA GLY A 906 -13.07 15.75 37.47
C GLY A 906 -12.69 14.26 37.53
N VAL A 907 -11.74 13.81 36.71
CA VAL A 907 -11.24 12.43 36.71
C VAL A 907 -9.85 12.37 37.32
N THR A 908 -9.65 11.38 38.19
CA THR A 908 -8.35 11.04 38.76
C THR A 908 -7.83 9.77 38.11
N LEU A 909 -6.55 9.74 37.74
CA LEU A 909 -5.84 8.54 37.28
C LEU A 909 -4.73 8.20 38.28
N ARG A 910 -4.70 6.96 38.72
CA ARG A 910 -3.74 6.42 39.67
C ARG A 910 -2.90 5.32 39.04
N MET A 911 -1.58 5.45 39.12
CA MET A 911 -0.63 4.36 38.84
C MET A 911 -0.62 3.42 40.05
N CYS A 912 -1.12 2.21 39.88
CA CYS A 912 -1.22 1.24 40.97
C CYS A 912 0.18 0.81 41.44
N ALA A 913 0.39 0.77 42.75
CA ALA A 913 1.62 0.27 43.34
C ALA A 913 1.66 -1.26 43.27
N ASN A 914 2.86 -1.82 43.11
CA ASN A 914 3.05 -3.25 43.28
C ASN A 914 2.74 -3.67 44.72
N GLY A 915 1.65 -4.41 44.92
CA GLY A 915 1.25 -4.97 46.22
C GLY A 915 0.07 -4.30 46.91
N THR A 916 -0.57 -3.26 46.34
CA THR A 916 -1.85 -2.74 46.86
C THR A 916 -3.02 -3.65 46.47
N LEU A 917 -3.14 -4.77 47.20
CA LEU A 917 -4.41 -5.46 47.41
C LEU A 917 -5.22 -4.66 48.44
N SER A 918 -5.76 -3.50 48.06
CA SER A 918 -6.75 -2.79 48.86
C SER A 918 -8.14 -3.07 48.29
N VAL A 919 -8.82 -4.04 48.87
CA VAL A 919 -10.28 -4.15 48.79
C VAL A 919 -10.86 -3.00 49.60
N GLU A 920 -10.99 -1.81 49.00
CA GLU A 920 -11.84 -0.77 49.58
C GLU A 920 -13.28 -1.02 49.12
N ARG A 921 -14.05 -1.71 49.98
CA ARG A 921 -15.51 -1.65 49.90
C ARG A 921 -15.93 -0.23 50.31
N HIS A 922 -16.47 0.54 49.37
CA HIS A 922 -17.27 1.71 49.71
C HIS A 922 -18.56 1.24 50.41
N TYR A 923 -18.57 1.31 51.75
CA TYR A 923 -19.82 1.27 52.50
C TYR A 923 -20.45 2.66 52.46
N GLY A 924 -21.60 2.77 51.79
CA GLY A 924 -22.49 3.91 51.91
C GLY A 924 -23.03 4.02 53.34
N ASN A 925 -22.99 5.24 53.88
CA ASN A 925 -23.51 5.61 55.20
C ASN A 925 -24.95 5.14 55.43
N GLY A 926 -25.18 4.49 56.58
CA GLY A 926 -26.52 4.33 57.13
C GLY A 926 -26.61 3.29 58.26
N GLY A 927 -26.51 3.75 59.52
CA GLY A 927 -26.96 3.00 60.70
C GLY A 927 -25.83 2.52 61.62
N GLY A 928 -25.74 3.12 62.80
CA GLY A 928 -24.69 2.87 63.77
C GLY A 928 -24.79 1.51 64.49
N VAL A 929 -23.70 1.14 65.16
CA VAL A 929 -23.62 0.64 66.55
C VAL A 929 -22.17 0.16 66.82
N THR A 930 -21.56 0.82 67.81
CA THR A 930 -20.57 0.39 68.82
C THR A 930 -19.40 -0.54 68.44
N LEU A 931 -18.20 0.03 68.56
CA LEU A 931 -16.90 -0.64 68.66
C LEU A 931 -16.86 -1.69 69.78
N ARG A 932 -16.45 -2.92 69.44
CA ARG A 932 -15.68 -3.80 70.34
C ARG A 932 -14.52 -4.43 69.58
N SER A 933 -13.31 -4.09 70.01
CA SER A 933 -12.06 -4.76 69.66
C SER A 933 -12.10 -6.23 70.08
N ARG A 934 -11.57 -7.14 69.26
CA ARG A 934 -10.76 -8.27 69.74
C ARG A 934 -9.94 -8.88 68.61
N THR A 935 -8.63 -8.78 68.80
CA THR A 935 -7.58 -9.62 68.24
C THR A 935 -7.88 -11.11 68.46
N SER A 936 -7.58 -11.94 67.46
CA SER A 936 -6.60 -13.04 67.53
C SER A 936 -6.97 -14.31 66.76
N LEU A 937 -5.93 -14.85 66.11
CA LEU A 937 -5.55 -16.26 66.00
C LEU A 937 -6.43 -17.22 65.17
N TYR A 938 -5.85 -17.57 64.03
CA TYR A 938 -5.99 -18.87 63.36
C TYR A 938 -5.86 -20.03 64.34
N ARG A 939 -6.83 -20.96 64.32
CA ARG A 939 -6.58 -22.40 64.55
C ARG A 939 -7.59 -23.27 63.79
N CYS A 940 -7.04 -24.36 63.28
CA CYS A 940 -7.60 -25.37 62.38
C CYS A 940 -8.69 -26.26 62.99
N THR A 941 -9.20 -27.14 62.10
CA THR A 941 -10.03 -28.36 62.28
C THR A 941 -11.53 -28.07 62.39
N GLY A 942 -12.45 -28.78 61.75
CA GLY A 942 -12.43 -29.98 60.90
C GLY A 942 -13.85 -30.59 60.93
N ILE A 943 -14.26 -31.21 59.81
CA ILE A 943 -15.27 -32.28 59.69
C ILE A 943 -16.75 -31.92 60.02
N GLY A 944 -17.67 -32.29 59.11
CA GLY A 944 -19.09 -32.47 59.47
C GLY A 944 -20.09 -32.36 58.33
N SER A 945 -20.27 -33.47 57.61
CA SER A 945 -21.38 -33.82 56.69
C SER A 945 -22.79 -33.38 57.13
N PHE A 946 -23.69 -33.10 56.19
CA PHE A 946 -24.99 -33.80 55.98
C PHE A 946 -25.79 -33.16 54.81
N MET A 947 -26.00 -33.93 53.74
CA MET A 947 -27.15 -33.86 52.80
C MET A 947 -28.34 -34.65 53.42
N PRO A 948 -29.57 -34.78 52.84
CA PRO A 948 -30.06 -34.47 51.48
C PRO A 948 -31.39 -33.64 51.50
N GLY A 949 -31.84 -32.97 50.43
CA GLY A 949 -32.40 -33.49 49.18
C GLY A 949 -33.91 -33.17 49.10
N VAL A 950 -34.42 -32.86 47.91
CA VAL A 950 -35.72 -33.26 47.32
C VAL A 950 -35.99 -32.38 46.09
N ALA A 951 -36.57 -33.03 45.10
CA ALA A 951 -36.61 -32.72 43.69
C ALA A 951 -37.89 -32.01 43.23
N ASN A 952 -37.85 -31.66 41.94
CA ASN A 952 -38.95 -31.50 40.98
C ASN A 952 -39.84 -30.23 41.10
N VAL A 953 -39.96 -29.49 40.00
CA VAL A 953 -41.05 -29.62 39.01
C VAL A 953 -41.01 -28.40 38.08
N VAL A 954 -40.96 -28.65 36.77
CA VAL A 954 -41.27 -27.71 35.68
C VAL A 954 -42.79 -27.61 35.55
N PRO A 955 -43.37 -26.42 35.28
CA PRO A 955 -44.02 -26.27 33.97
C PRO A 955 -43.88 -24.87 33.33
N VAL A 956 -43.57 -24.91 32.04
CA VAL A 956 -44.19 -24.21 30.90
C VAL A 956 -45.06 -22.98 31.20
N GLY A 957 -44.73 -21.87 30.54
CA GLY A 957 -45.61 -20.69 30.40
C GLY A 957 -45.06 -19.69 29.38
N THR A 958 -45.50 -19.84 28.14
CA THR A 958 -45.39 -18.90 27.01
C THR A 958 -45.97 -17.52 27.30
N THR A 959 -45.35 -16.43 26.82
CA THR A 959 -45.91 -15.48 25.80
C THR A 959 -44.97 -14.30 25.53
N SER A 960 -44.85 -13.97 24.23
CA SER A 960 -44.46 -12.72 23.55
C SER A 960 -44.43 -11.42 24.37
N VAL A 961 -43.41 -10.57 24.20
CA VAL A 961 -43.13 -9.65 23.09
C VAL A 961 -41.62 -9.51 22.93
#